data_AF-A0A6P0XBU1-F1
#
_entry.id   AF-A0A6P0XBU1-F1
#
_cell.length_a   1.000
_cell.length_b   1.000
_cell.length_c   1.000
_cell.angle_alpha   90.00
_cell.angle_beta   90.00
_cell.angle_gamma   90.00
#
_symmetry.space_group_name_H-M   'P 1'
#
loop_
_entity.id
_entity.type
_entity.pdbx_description
1 polymer ?
#
loop_
_entity_poly.entity_id
_entity_poly.type
_entity_poly.pdbx_seq_one_letter_code
_entity_poly.pdbx_strand_id
1 'polypeptide(L)'
;MIPSDIRLYTWVDVEDVLLGIKSDELPKWLVFARCYWDELSIGISVGKIAEAKEWLQEVFEPRFRAGKTEEITNCFLILESIKGEERSLPIWFEETDEKAPTPKLIPSLSRPGVIWFDRQDRDIQPPEIFPSDIPPVVAFHSFKGGVGRTTHALALAQAFIQEKTPKKRKVLVIDGDLEAPGISWMLEGRLPNPPISFADFLALAHGDSTPTAEEAIKLVSDRLKSALIDGIYFLPAFRSTTRFTTLEIKPEHLIQGSENPFLITEILANLGKALGVDIVIIDLRSGLSELATGLILDPRVYRVFVTTLSEQSVAGTKQILELIADRAISNAEENPLPALIFTKVPENEQLKYLIVEPEERLLETIQPFLEKDREPLRIITPFAENLLVLPKSWKDVRNLLQQSGIVEKMRTLLECLPIDNSKSIEEKSLTSKRKSLQERAEKLVYAERSSEISDFFATTPLRNLASDYQNSIPITVIVGAKGSGKTYTFLQIVRRENWGTFARDAGATEVNSQALIAPILESRNLDSDARNLVTETRNKTLAILGFDRPQDTTSIRDLISDNCKIQLHEGEWRKIWLDIMAWVIGFEPQNKGAGQNLTEYLTQKDQQVVFVIDGLEDLFQNFASDENQQTALRALLQEVPLWLEQQPGRPLGIVIFIRRDIVVDAIHQNAAQMMDRYRPYALKWSREGALRLVAWVIDKFEIIEMVDIDKLQDMDEEELARELVLLWGKKLGSDRSKEPRSAKWVLDALSDFNLQIQSRDLVRLLSLAASNSTNDTKFQDRLLIPKGIRDALIECSLQKIEEISQENTVLKDIFTDLKNLPKKSKKTPFTRRNIKQLSLEKLKILEDNGVIIREGDNYHIAEIFLSGLDFTQLSGRTKIMYLQRLARSRAGRN
;
A
#
# COMPACT_ATOMS: atom_id res chain seq x y z
N MET A 1 -32.59 37.78 -38.18
CA MET A 1 -32.13 37.20 -39.47
C MET A 1 -31.15 36.08 -39.20
N ILE A 2 -31.20 35.02 -40.01
CA ILE A 2 -30.34 33.83 -39.89
C ILE A 2 -28.85 34.21 -40.06
N PRO A 3 -27.95 33.85 -39.12
CA PRO A 3 -26.51 34.08 -39.24
C PRO A 3 -25.92 33.44 -40.50
N SER A 4 -24.91 34.09 -41.10
CA SER A 4 -24.34 33.67 -42.40
C SER A 4 -23.65 32.30 -42.39
N ASP A 5 -23.25 31.84 -41.22
CA ASP A 5 -22.61 30.55 -40.96
C ASP A 5 -23.62 29.42 -40.71
N ILE A 6 -24.90 29.74 -40.46
CA ILE A 6 -25.95 28.75 -40.20
C ILE A 6 -26.74 28.44 -41.47
N ARG A 7 -26.94 27.14 -41.73
CA ARG A 7 -27.85 26.63 -42.77
C ARG A 7 -28.88 25.73 -42.11
N LEU A 8 -30.17 25.96 -42.36
CA LEU A 8 -31.25 25.24 -41.69
C LEU A 8 -31.43 23.80 -42.21
N TYR A 9 -30.51 22.88 -41.91
CA TYR A 9 -30.62 21.48 -42.33
C TYR A 9 -31.63 20.70 -41.49
N THR A 10 -31.78 21.05 -40.23
CA THR A 10 -32.55 20.34 -39.21
C THR A 10 -33.13 21.31 -38.17
N TRP A 11 -33.96 20.77 -37.29
CA TRP A 11 -34.44 21.47 -36.09
C TRP A 11 -33.32 21.98 -35.17
N VAL A 12 -32.13 21.36 -35.20
CA VAL A 12 -30.96 21.77 -34.41
C VAL A 12 -30.48 23.16 -34.85
N ASP A 13 -30.44 23.39 -36.16
CA ASP A 13 -30.02 24.66 -36.74
C ASP A 13 -31.04 25.77 -36.44
N VAL A 14 -32.33 25.42 -36.39
CA VAL A 14 -33.42 26.33 -35.99
C VAL A 14 -33.26 26.73 -34.52
N GLU A 15 -32.93 25.77 -33.65
CA GLU A 15 -32.61 26.02 -32.25
C GLU A 15 -31.39 26.93 -32.09
N ASP A 16 -30.33 26.72 -32.88
CA ASP A 16 -29.11 27.55 -32.86
C ASP A 16 -29.40 29.00 -33.24
N VAL A 17 -30.27 29.24 -34.23
CA VAL A 17 -30.75 30.60 -34.56
C VAL A 17 -31.45 31.23 -33.36
N LEU A 18 -32.34 30.51 -32.68
CA LEU A 18 -33.07 31.03 -31.51
C LEU A 18 -32.16 31.31 -30.31
N LEU A 19 -31.18 30.43 -30.05
CA LEU A 19 -30.19 30.61 -28.97
C LEU A 19 -29.20 31.75 -29.24
N GLY A 20 -28.98 32.10 -30.51
CA GLY A 20 -28.09 33.20 -30.92
C GLY A 20 -28.71 34.60 -30.84
N ILE A 21 -30.02 34.72 -30.59
CA ILE A 21 -30.69 36.01 -30.44
C ILE A 21 -30.32 36.62 -29.10
N LYS A 22 -29.88 37.88 -29.10
CA LYS A 22 -29.52 38.57 -27.86
C LYS A 22 -30.74 38.85 -27.00
N SER A 23 -30.56 38.80 -25.68
CA SER A 23 -31.65 38.95 -24.71
C SER A 23 -32.43 40.27 -24.83
N ASP A 24 -31.77 41.35 -25.27
CA ASP A 24 -32.36 42.67 -25.49
C ASP A 24 -33.22 42.77 -26.77
N GLU A 25 -33.07 41.83 -27.70
CA GLU A 25 -33.82 41.74 -28.96
C GLU A 25 -35.06 40.81 -28.86
N LEU A 26 -35.23 40.11 -27.73
CA LEU A 26 -36.32 39.15 -27.54
C LEU A 26 -37.65 39.84 -27.16
N PRO A 27 -38.78 39.48 -27.81
CA PRO A 27 -40.08 40.03 -27.44
C PRO A 27 -40.52 39.59 -26.05
N LYS A 28 -41.05 40.52 -25.24
CA LYS A 28 -41.52 40.23 -23.87
C LYS A 28 -42.71 39.25 -23.79
N TRP A 29 -43.45 39.08 -24.88
CA TRP A 29 -44.58 38.14 -24.95
C TRP A 29 -44.14 36.70 -25.24
N LEU A 30 -42.88 36.49 -25.63
CA LEU A 30 -42.32 35.19 -25.96
C LEU A 30 -41.89 34.51 -24.65
N VAL A 31 -42.53 33.39 -24.32
CA VAL A 31 -42.32 32.68 -23.05
C VAL A 31 -41.25 31.61 -23.23
N PHE A 32 -41.45 30.69 -24.17
CA PHE A 32 -40.50 29.61 -24.45
C PHE A 32 -40.51 29.16 -25.92
N ALA A 33 -39.50 28.39 -26.31
CA ALA A 33 -39.50 27.57 -27.53
C ALA A 33 -39.03 26.14 -27.21
N ARG A 34 -39.58 25.16 -27.92
CA ARG A 34 -39.17 23.76 -27.91
C ARG A 34 -38.95 23.31 -29.34
N CYS A 35 -37.72 22.95 -29.66
CA CYS A 35 -37.35 22.46 -30.98
C CYS A 35 -37.33 20.92 -30.96
N TYR A 36 -38.35 20.30 -31.52
CA TYR A 36 -38.40 18.86 -31.73
C TYR A 36 -38.00 18.51 -33.15
N TRP A 37 -37.74 17.22 -33.38
CA TRP A 37 -37.31 16.75 -34.70
C TRP A 37 -38.39 16.91 -35.79
N ASP A 38 -39.64 16.99 -35.38
CA ASP A 38 -40.85 17.08 -36.19
C ASP A 38 -41.58 18.43 -36.07
N GLU A 39 -41.29 19.27 -35.08
CA GLU A 39 -41.94 20.58 -34.92
C GLU A 39 -41.11 21.60 -34.13
N LEU A 40 -41.44 22.89 -34.32
CA LEU A 40 -41.05 23.99 -33.44
C LEU A 40 -42.29 24.43 -32.65
N SER A 41 -42.32 24.17 -31.34
CA SER A 41 -43.39 24.67 -30.46
C SER A 41 -42.96 25.97 -29.78
N ILE A 42 -43.81 26.99 -29.81
CA ILE A 42 -43.54 28.31 -29.23
C ILE A 42 -44.62 28.67 -28.22
N GLY A 43 -44.21 28.84 -26.96
CA GLY A 43 -45.03 29.36 -25.88
C GLY A 43 -45.08 30.89 -25.93
N ILE A 44 -46.28 31.45 -25.99
CA ILE A 44 -46.54 32.89 -26.08
C ILE A 44 -47.58 33.33 -25.06
N SER A 45 -47.56 34.61 -24.65
CA SER A 45 -48.64 35.19 -23.86
C SER A 45 -49.97 35.18 -24.63
N VAL A 46 -51.09 35.02 -23.90
CA VAL A 46 -52.44 34.96 -24.47
C VAL A 46 -52.73 36.15 -25.41
N GLY A 47 -53.23 35.86 -26.61
CA GLY A 47 -53.62 36.84 -27.63
C GLY A 47 -52.47 37.35 -28.52
N LYS A 48 -51.29 36.72 -28.50
CA LYS A 48 -50.07 37.19 -29.21
C LYS A 48 -49.68 36.43 -30.47
N ILE A 49 -50.58 35.59 -31.00
CA ILE A 49 -50.31 34.74 -32.17
C ILE A 49 -49.91 35.57 -33.41
N ALA A 50 -50.52 36.74 -33.64
CA ALA A 50 -50.24 37.55 -34.82
C ALA A 50 -48.83 38.14 -34.75
N GLU A 51 -48.46 38.75 -33.62
CA GLU A 51 -47.13 39.29 -33.36
C GLU A 51 -46.05 38.20 -33.42
N ALA A 52 -46.36 36.99 -32.95
CA ALA A 52 -45.44 35.87 -33.00
C ALA A 52 -45.12 35.40 -34.43
N LYS A 53 -46.10 35.46 -35.34
CA LYS A 53 -45.90 35.15 -36.76
C LYS A 53 -45.03 36.20 -37.45
N GLU A 54 -45.26 37.48 -37.17
CA GLU A 54 -44.44 38.57 -37.71
C GLU A 54 -42.99 38.46 -37.24
N TRP A 55 -42.78 38.22 -35.94
CA TRP A 55 -41.44 38.04 -35.39
C TRP A 55 -40.70 36.84 -35.99
N LEU A 56 -41.35 35.68 -36.11
CA LEU A 56 -40.72 34.51 -36.75
C LEU A 56 -40.42 34.75 -38.23
N GLN A 57 -41.27 35.51 -38.92
CA GLN A 57 -41.01 35.91 -40.29
C GLN A 57 -39.73 36.75 -40.38
N GLU A 58 -39.52 37.71 -39.49
CA GLU A 58 -38.29 38.53 -39.43
C GLU A 58 -37.05 37.74 -39.05
N VAL A 59 -37.17 36.81 -38.09
CA VAL A 59 -36.04 35.99 -37.61
C VAL A 59 -35.57 35.04 -38.72
N PHE A 60 -36.52 34.36 -39.37
CA PHE A 60 -36.26 33.27 -40.30
C PHE A 60 -36.48 33.62 -41.78
N GLU A 61 -36.58 34.90 -42.17
CA GLU A 61 -36.69 35.28 -43.58
C GLU A 61 -35.49 34.74 -44.40
N PRO A 62 -35.69 34.17 -45.61
CA PRO A 62 -36.93 33.95 -46.37
C PRO A 62 -37.56 32.54 -46.16
N ARG A 63 -37.15 31.82 -45.11
CA ARG A 63 -37.50 30.41 -44.87
C ARG A 63 -38.84 30.22 -44.18
N PHE A 64 -39.41 31.25 -43.56
CA PHE A 64 -40.74 31.19 -42.94
C PHE A 64 -41.87 31.21 -43.98
N ARG A 65 -42.85 30.32 -43.86
CA ARG A 65 -44.08 30.31 -44.68
C ARG A 65 -45.32 30.11 -43.84
N ALA A 66 -46.41 30.79 -44.22
CA ALA A 66 -47.75 30.59 -43.69
C ALA A 66 -48.64 29.93 -44.75
N GLY A 67 -49.05 28.69 -44.51
CA GLY A 67 -50.00 27.96 -45.35
C GLY A 67 -51.44 28.43 -45.11
N LYS A 68 -52.18 28.71 -46.18
CA LYS A 68 -53.63 28.95 -46.13
C LYS A 68 -54.35 27.66 -46.53
N THR A 69 -54.94 26.97 -45.56
CA THR A 69 -55.94 25.92 -45.80
C THR A 69 -57.20 26.27 -45.00
N GLU A 70 -58.37 25.95 -45.55
CA GLU A 70 -59.64 26.65 -45.31
C GLU A 70 -60.18 26.72 -43.87
N GLU A 71 -59.57 26.11 -42.86
CA GLU A 71 -59.98 26.32 -41.45
C GLU A 71 -58.83 26.45 -40.43
N ILE A 72 -57.55 26.29 -40.81
CA ILE A 72 -56.38 26.49 -39.92
C ILE A 72 -55.19 27.04 -40.71
N THR A 73 -54.58 28.14 -40.23
CA THR A 73 -53.33 28.70 -40.81
C THR A 73 -52.12 27.99 -40.21
N ASN A 74 -51.55 27.00 -40.92
CA ASN A 74 -50.35 26.29 -40.47
C ASN A 74 -49.09 27.08 -40.87
N CYS A 75 -48.21 27.38 -39.89
CA CYS A 75 -46.91 28.02 -40.15
C CYS A 75 -45.81 26.96 -40.18
N PHE A 76 -44.79 27.15 -41.01
CA PHE A 76 -43.67 26.21 -41.13
C PHE A 76 -42.38 26.90 -41.61
N LEU A 77 -41.24 26.32 -41.25
CA LEU A 77 -39.92 26.71 -41.73
C LEU A 77 -39.47 25.78 -42.86
N ILE A 78 -38.97 26.33 -43.96
CA ILE A 78 -38.34 25.56 -45.03
C ILE A 78 -36.92 25.19 -44.62
N LEU A 79 -36.63 23.90 -44.57
CA LEU A 79 -35.30 23.37 -44.32
C LEU A 79 -34.52 23.19 -45.62
N GLU A 80 -33.20 23.05 -45.53
CA GLU A 80 -32.35 22.66 -46.64
C GLU A 80 -32.78 21.31 -47.19
N SER A 81 -32.90 21.24 -48.52
CA SER A 81 -33.42 20.08 -49.20
C SER A 81 -32.90 19.94 -50.62
N ILE A 82 -33.03 18.74 -51.18
CA ILE A 82 -32.70 18.47 -52.57
C ILE A 82 -33.81 19.04 -53.46
N LYS A 83 -33.45 19.54 -54.64
CA LYS A 83 -34.39 20.14 -55.58
C LYS A 83 -35.55 19.19 -55.89
N GLY A 84 -36.78 19.62 -55.60
CA GLY A 84 -38.01 18.84 -55.83
C GLY A 84 -38.53 18.09 -54.61
N GLU A 85 -37.75 18.01 -53.52
CA GLU A 85 -38.11 17.35 -52.27
C GLU A 85 -38.09 18.39 -51.14
N GLU A 86 -39.10 19.26 -51.06
CA GLU A 86 -39.16 20.31 -50.03
C GLU A 86 -39.29 19.69 -48.64
N ARG A 87 -38.38 20.06 -47.72
CA ARG A 87 -38.45 19.67 -46.30
C ARG A 87 -38.95 20.87 -45.50
N SER A 88 -39.89 20.63 -44.59
CA SER A 88 -40.43 21.67 -43.72
C SER A 88 -40.47 21.23 -42.27
N LEU A 89 -40.32 22.19 -41.36
CA LEU A 89 -40.52 22.04 -39.92
C LEU A 89 -41.78 22.84 -39.53
N PRO A 90 -42.90 22.18 -39.21
CA PRO A 90 -44.11 22.80 -38.68
C PRO A 90 -43.83 23.67 -37.45
N ILE A 91 -44.62 24.73 -37.28
CA ILE A 91 -44.58 25.62 -36.10
C ILE A 91 -45.92 25.52 -35.38
N TRP A 92 -45.86 25.18 -34.10
CA TRP A 92 -47.00 25.15 -33.18
C TRP A 92 -46.94 26.34 -32.21
N PHE A 93 -48.07 27.01 -31.99
CA PHE A 93 -48.17 28.11 -31.03
C PHE A 93 -49.00 27.66 -29.83
N GLU A 94 -48.46 27.87 -28.62
CA GLU A 94 -49.10 27.57 -27.36
C GLU A 94 -49.30 28.86 -26.56
N GLU A 95 -50.55 29.26 -26.36
CA GLU A 95 -50.86 30.40 -25.48
C GLU A 95 -50.77 29.94 -24.02
N THR A 96 -49.90 30.58 -23.24
CA THR A 96 -49.57 30.15 -21.87
C THR A 96 -49.30 31.32 -20.93
N ASP A 97 -49.65 31.11 -19.66
CA ASP A 97 -49.28 31.98 -18.52
C ASP A 97 -48.14 31.37 -17.70
N GLU A 98 -47.50 30.31 -18.20
CA GLU A 98 -46.33 29.69 -17.56
C GLU A 98 -45.19 30.71 -17.39
N LYS A 99 -44.48 30.59 -16.27
CA LYS A 99 -43.29 31.39 -15.99
C LYS A 99 -42.05 30.53 -16.11
N ALA A 100 -40.96 31.14 -16.56
CA ALA A 100 -39.67 30.47 -16.60
C ALA A 100 -39.27 29.98 -15.19
N PRO A 101 -38.76 28.74 -15.06
CA PRO A 101 -38.22 28.26 -13.81
C PRO A 101 -37.04 29.14 -13.39
N THR A 102 -36.75 29.18 -12.08
CA THR A 102 -35.56 29.89 -11.59
C THR A 102 -34.32 29.28 -12.24
N PRO A 103 -33.47 30.09 -12.91
CA PRO A 103 -32.27 29.58 -13.56
C PRO A 103 -31.33 28.98 -12.51
N LYS A 104 -30.83 27.77 -12.78
CA LYS A 104 -29.82 27.09 -11.99
C LYS A 104 -28.61 26.82 -12.86
N LEU A 105 -27.42 26.87 -12.28
CA LEU A 105 -26.22 26.39 -12.95
C LEU A 105 -26.32 24.86 -13.09
N ILE A 106 -26.37 24.38 -14.32
CA ILE A 106 -26.38 22.95 -14.64
C ILE A 106 -25.08 22.64 -15.38
N PRO A 107 -24.19 21.80 -14.83
CA PRO A 107 -22.91 21.48 -15.45
C PRO A 107 -23.10 20.46 -16.59
N SER A 108 -23.80 20.83 -17.66
CA SER A 108 -24.01 19.99 -18.85
C SER A 108 -23.94 20.79 -20.15
N LEU A 109 -23.58 20.11 -21.24
CA LEU A 109 -23.65 20.63 -22.61
C LEU A 109 -24.93 20.20 -23.32
N SER A 110 -25.75 19.38 -22.69
CA SER A 110 -27.04 18.97 -23.23
C SER A 110 -27.85 20.19 -23.65
N ARG A 111 -28.40 20.14 -24.86
CA ARG A 111 -29.33 21.16 -25.35
C ARG A 111 -30.53 21.22 -24.41
N PRO A 112 -30.99 22.43 -24.03
CA PRO A 112 -32.13 22.54 -23.14
C PRO A 112 -33.38 22.03 -23.86
N GLY A 113 -34.14 21.13 -23.23
CA GLY A 113 -35.41 20.67 -23.81
C GLY A 113 -36.45 21.78 -23.99
N VAL A 114 -36.26 22.92 -23.31
CA VAL A 114 -37.08 24.13 -23.43
C VAL A 114 -36.17 25.36 -23.36
N ILE A 115 -36.22 26.21 -24.38
CA ILE A 115 -35.60 27.54 -24.37
C ILE A 115 -36.57 28.50 -23.70
N TRP A 116 -36.24 28.93 -22.49
CA TRP A 116 -36.98 30.01 -21.82
C TRP A 116 -36.40 31.37 -22.23
N PHE A 117 -37.26 32.32 -22.61
CA PHE A 117 -36.84 33.64 -23.10
C PHE A 117 -36.96 34.77 -22.07
N ASP A 118 -37.62 34.53 -20.92
CA ASP A 118 -37.50 35.38 -19.72
C ASP A 118 -36.15 35.11 -19.01
N ARG A 119 -35.05 35.36 -19.72
CA ARG A 119 -33.65 35.31 -19.25
C ARG A 119 -33.13 36.70 -18.96
N GLN A 120 -33.87 37.52 -18.21
CA GLN A 120 -33.23 38.68 -17.61
C GLN A 120 -32.03 38.18 -16.79
N ASP A 121 -30.90 38.91 -16.85
CA ASP A 121 -29.63 38.65 -16.14
C ASP A 121 -29.85 38.40 -14.64
N ARG A 122 -30.37 37.22 -14.29
CA ARG A 122 -30.60 36.80 -12.92
C ARG A 122 -29.29 36.18 -12.47
N ASP A 123 -28.74 36.70 -11.37
CA ASP A 123 -27.63 36.11 -10.63
C ASP A 123 -27.90 34.61 -10.47
N ILE A 124 -27.22 33.79 -11.28
CA ILE A 124 -27.28 32.34 -11.15
C ILE A 124 -26.52 32.03 -9.86
N GLN A 125 -27.21 31.53 -8.85
CA GLN A 125 -26.54 31.24 -7.58
C GLN A 125 -25.48 30.15 -7.80
N PRO A 126 -24.21 30.41 -7.45
CA PRO A 126 -23.17 29.39 -7.50
C PRO A 126 -23.46 28.31 -6.46
N PRO A 127 -22.93 27.09 -6.64
CA PRO A 127 -23.07 26.05 -5.63
C PRO A 127 -22.42 26.44 -4.31
N GLU A 128 -22.95 25.95 -3.19
CA GLU A 128 -22.36 26.13 -1.87
C GLU A 128 -20.94 25.52 -1.82
N ILE A 129 -20.02 26.25 -1.19
CA ILE A 129 -18.61 25.84 -1.03
C ILE A 129 -18.55 24.60 -0.14
N PHE A 130 -17.65 23.67 -0.47
CA PHE A 130 -17.45 22.48 0.35
C PHE A 130 -16.91 22.82 1.75
N PRO A 131 -17.41 22.16 2.80
CA PRO A 131 -16.81 22.23 4.13
C PRO A 131 -15.32 21.83 4.12
N SER A 132 -14.53 22.38 5.05
CA SER A 132 -13.09 22.14 5.14
C SER A 132 -12.70 20.68 5.43
N ASP A 133 -13.65 19.84 5.86
CA ASP A 133 -13.44 18.43 6.14
C ASP A 133 -13.66 17.53 4.92
N ILE A 134 -14.09 18.10 3.79
CA ILE A 134 -14.25 17.41 2.51
C ILE A 134 -12.95 17.50 1.71
N PRO A 135 -12.40 16.38 1.21
CA PRO A 135 -11.18 16.42 0.42
C PRO A 135 -11.40 17.11 -0.93
N PRO A 136 -10.44 17.92 -1.42
CA PRO A 136 -10.52 18.54 -2.73
C PRO A 136 -10.60 17.49 -3.85
N VAL A 137 -11.46 17.77 -4.83
CA VAL A 137 -11.58 17.00 -6.09
C VAL A 137 -10.76 17.70 -7.18
N VAL A 138 -9.77 17.00 -7.72
CA VAL A 138 -8.86 17.48 -8.76
C VAL A 138 -9.12 16.74 -10.06
N ALA A 139 -9.60 17.47 -11.06
CA ALA A 139 -9.96 16.94 -12.37
C ALA A 139 -8.87 17.24 -13.40
N PHE A 140 -8.24 16.19 -13.94
CA PHE A 140 -7.33 16.31 -15.07
C PHE A 140 -8.13 16.20 -16.37
N HIS A 141 -8.02 17.21 -17.23
CA HIS A 141 -8.74 17.29 -18.50
C HIS A 141 -7.81 17.71 -19.64
N SER A 142 -8.20 17.40 -20.88
CA SER A 142 -7.50 17.87 -22.08
C SER A 142 -8.47 17.89 -23.26
N PHE A 143 -8.33 18.85 -24.18
CA PHE A 143 -9.12 18.84 -25.41
C PHE A 143 -8.76 17.66 -26.31
N LYS A 144 -7.45 17.44 -26.53
CA LYS A 144 -6.94 16.40 -27.42
C LYS A 144 -6.43 15.19 -26.64
N GLY A 145 -6.69 13.99 -27.16
CA GLY A 145 -6.16 12.74 -26.60
C GLY A 145 -4.63 12.61 -26.75
N GLY A 146 -4.00 11.83 -25.86
CA GLY A 146 -2.58 11.49 -25.96
C GLY A 146 -1.60 12.60 -25.53
N VAL A 147 -2.08 13.64 -24.85
CA VAL A 147 -1.23 14.73 -24.34
C VAL A 147 -0.45 14.35 -23.06
N GLY A 148 -0.87 13.31 -22.33
CA GLY A 148 -0.21 12.86 -21.10
C GLY A 148 -1.01 13.17 -19.83
N ARG A 149 -2.33 13.34 -19.94
CA ARG A 149 -3.26 13.59 -18.82
C ARG A 149 -3.12 12.55 -17.69
N THR A 150 -3.27 11.26 -18.02
CA THR A 150 -3.09 10.14 -17.07
C THR A 150 -1.72 10.17 -16.39
N THR A 151 -0.65 10.47 -17.13
CA THR A 151 0.72 10.56 -16.60
C THR A 151 0.84 11.64 -15.53
N HIS A 152 0.24 12.82 -15.75
CA HIS A 152 0.30 13.93 -14.78
C HIS A 152 -0.61 13.68 -13.58
N ALA A 153 -1.79 13.07 -13.77
CA ALA A 153 -2.68 12.67 -12.68
C ALA A 153 -1.98 11.68 -11.73
N LEU A 154 -1.34 10.64 -12.26
CA LEU A 154 -0.57 9.67 -11.48
C LEU A 154 0.68 10.29 -10.84
N ALA A 155 1.33 11.22 -11.52
CA ALA A 155 2.48 11.94 -10.97
C ALA A 155 2.09 12.85 -9.80
N LEU A 156 0.92 13.50 -9.85
CA LEU A 156 0.37 14.26 -8.73
C LEU A 156 0.08 13.34 -7.54
N ALA A 157 -0.60 12.21 -7.78
CA ALA A 157 -0.88 11.22 -6.75
C ALA A 157 0.41 10.76 -6.06
N GLN A 158 1.45 10.46 -6.85
CA GLN A 158 2.78 10.06 -6.37
C GLN A 158 3.49 11.19 -5.61
N ALA A 159 3.43 12.42 -6.10
CA ALA A 159 4.01 13.58 -5.43
C ALA A 159 3.38 13.79 -4.05
N PHE A 160 2.05 13.64 -3.96
CA PHE A 160 1.29 13.85 -2.74
C PHE A 160 1.54 12.79 -1.68
N ILE A 161 1.55 11.50 -2.03
CA ILE A 161 1.87 10.43 -1.07
C ILE A 161 3.32 10.49 -0.57
N GLN A 162 4.21 11.20 -1.28
CA GLN A 162 5.61 11.40 -0.91
C GLN A 162 5.82 12.61 0.00
N GLU A 163 4.80 13.46 0.23
CA GLU A 163 4.91 14.61 1.12
C GLU A 163 5.19 14.19 2.57
N LYS A 164 6.05 14.95 3.25
CA LYS A 164 6.57 14.59 4.58
C LYS A 164 5.69 15.08 5.71
N THR A 165 4.47 14.59 5.80
CA THR A 165 3.49 15.04 6.80
C THR A 165 3.42 14.11 8.02
N PRO A 166 2.97 14.59 9.20
CA PRO A 166 2.80 13.74 10.38
C PRO A 166 1.79 12.61 10.17
N LYS A 167 0.75 12.86 9.36
CA LYS A 167 -0.22 11.85 8.92
C LYS A 167 0.17 11.33 7.54
N LYS A 168 0.07 10.02 7.29
CA LYS A 168 0.25 9.44 5.95
C LYS A 168 -0.88 9.93 5.04
N ARG A 169 -0.50 10.61 3.98
CA ARG A 169 -1.41 11.04 2.94
C ARG A 169 -2.03 9.85 2.22
N LYS A 170 -3.33 9.91 1.98
CA LYS A 170 -4.06 8.96 1.15
C LYS A 170 -4.71 9.71 0.00
N VAL A 171 -4.73 9.06 -1.15
CA VAL A 171 -5.33 9.60 -2.39
C VAL A 171 -6.36 8.62 -2.91
N LEU A 172 -7.47 9.12 -3.45
CA LEU A 172 -8.33 8.36 -4.36
C LEU A 172 -8.01 8.76 -5.80
N VAL A 173 -7.57 7.82 -6.63
CA VAL A 173 -7.37 8.03 -8.08
C VAL A 173 -8.47 7.29 -8.84
N ILE A 174 -9.20 8.02 -9.67
CA ILE A 174 -10.34 7.52 -10.44
C ILE A 174 -10.03 7.57 -11.93
N ASP A 175 -10.23 6.45 -12.61
CA ASP A 175 -10.19 6.39 -14.08
C ASP A 175 -11.55 6.82 -14.64
N GLY A 176 -11.65 8.11 -14.98
CA GLY A 176 -12.87 8.72 -15.53
C GLY A 176 -13.01 8.57 -17.05
N ASP A 177 -12.08 7.91 -17.74
CA ASP A 177 -12.19 7.66 -19.18
C ASP A 177 -12.92 6.33 -19.43
N LEU A 178 -14.24 6.39 -19.40
CA LEU A 178 -15.12 5.23 -19.56
C LEU A 178 -15.14 4.65 -20.99
N GLU A 179 -14.60 5.35 -21.98
CA GLU A 179 -14.57 4.89 -23.37
C GLU A 179 -13.19 4.33 -23.76
N ALA A 180 -12.11 4.89 -23.19
CA ALA A 180 -10.75 4.43 -23.42
C ALA A 180 -9.91 4.55 -22.13
N PRO A 181 -10.19 3.71 -21.11
CA PRO A 181 -9.56 3.84 -19.79
C PRO A 181 -8.04 3.68 -19.89
N GLY A 182 -7.28 4.45 -19.12
CA GLY A 182 -5.81 4.38 -19.10
C GLY A 182 -5.29 3.66 -17.87
N ILE A 183 -5.78 4.06 -16.70
CA ILE A 183 -5.38 3.55 -15.38
C ILE A 183 -5.84 2.11 -15.20
N SER A 184 -7.01 1.74 -15.73
CA SER A 184 -7.61 0.42 -15.57
C SER A 184 -6.73 -0.68 -16.18
N TRP A 185 -6.18 -0.47 -17.38
CA TRP A 185 -5.25 -1.42 -18.00
C TRP A 185 -3.91 -1.52 -17.27
N MET A 186 -3.43 -0.41 -16.71
CA MET A 186 -2.20 -0.38 -15.92
C MET A 186 -2.33 -1.22 -14.64
N LEU A 187 -3.54 -1.32 -14.08
CA LEU A 187 -3.78 -2.02 -12.83
C LEU A 187 -4.11 -3.50 -13.00
N GLU A 188 -4.37 -3.99 -14.22
CA GLU A 188 -4.80 -5.37 -14.49
C GLU A 188 -3.86 -6.43 -13.87
N GLY A 189 -2.54 -6.21 -13.90
CA GLY A 189 -1.56 -7.14 -13.31
C GLY A 189 -1.57 -7.18 -11.78
N ARG A 190 -2.10 -6.17 -11.11
CA ARG A 190 -2.14 -6.05 -9.63
C ARG A 190 -3.55 -6.21 -9.07
N LEU A 191 -4.58 -5.80 -9.81
CA LEU A 191 -6.00 -5.91 -9.50
C LEU A 191 -6.72 -6.50 -10.73
N PRO A 192 -6.56 -7.80 -11.02
CA PRO A 192 -7.20 -8.42 -12.19
C PRO A 192 -8.72 -8.48 -12.07
N ASN A 193 -9.24 -8.52 -10.83
CA ASN A 193 -10.67 -8.54 -10.52
C ASN A 193 -10.96 -7.51 -9.42
N PRO A 194 -10.97 -6.20 -9.73
CA PRO A 194 -11.29 -5.19 -8.73
C PRO A 194 -12.72 -5.41 -8.19
N PRO A 195 -12.95 -5.22 -6.88
CA PRO A 195 -14.22 -5.54 -6.25
C PRO A 195 -15.35 -4.59 -6.68
N ILE A 196 -15.01 -3.39 -7.12
CA ILE A 196 -15.92 -2.34 -7.57
C ILE A 196 -15.23 -1.46 -8.61
N SER A 197 -15.99 -0.83 -9.50
CA SER A 197 -15.50 0.12 -10.51
C SER A 197 -16.26 1.44 -10.51
N PHE A 198 -15.74 2.43 -11.25
CA PHE A 198 -16.36 3.74 -11.36
C PHE A 198 -17.72 3.67 -12.07
N ALA A 199 -17.85 2.83 -13.11
CA ALA A 199 -19.14 2.57 -13.75
C ALA A 199 -20.16 1.96 -12.77
N ASP A 200 -19.74 1.01 -11.90
CA ASP A 200 -20.64 0.47 -10.87
C ASP A 200 -21.03 1.57 -9.87
N PHE A 201 -20.12 2.48 -9.50
CA PHE A 201 -20.41 3.57 -8.57
C PHE A 201 -21.46 4.54 -9.12
N LEU A 202 -21.35 4.94 -10.39
CA LEU A 202 -22.36 5.79 -11.04
C LEU A 202 -23.73 5.09 -11.11
N ALA A 203 -23.76 3.79 -11.42
CA ALA A 203 -25.01 3.03 -11.46
C ALA A 203 -25.65 2.88 -10.07
N LEU A 204 -24.83 2.62 -9.03
CA LEU A 204 -25.29 2.57 -7.65
C LEU A 204 -25.82 3.92 -7.17
N ALA A 205 -25.13 5.02 -7.47
CA ALA A 205 -25.57 6.36 -7.12
C ALA A 205 -26.90 6.73 -7.80
N HIS A 206 -27.09 6.33 -9.05
CA HIS A 206 -28.36 6.53 -9.76
C HIS A 206 -29.52 5.71 -9.15
N GLY A 207 -29.23 4.51 -8.64
CA GLY A 207 -30.23 3.62 -8.02
C GLY A 207 -30.43 3.85 -6.52
N ASP A 208 -29.72 4.80 -5.91
CA ASP A 208 -29.80 5.07 -4.49
C ASP A 208 -31.11 5.79 -4.13
N SER A 209 -31.73 5.38 -3.03
CA SER A 209 -32.97 5.99 -2.55
C SER A 209 -32.74 7.32 -1.82
N THR A 210 -31.49 7.58 -1.41
CA THR A 210 -31.08 8.82 -0.75
C THR A 210 -30.68 9.88 -1.79
N PRO A 211 -31.13 11.15 -1.66
CA PRO A 211 -30.78 12.22 -2.60
C PRO A 211 -29.28 12.49 -2.75
N THR A 212 -28.48 12.08 -1.76
CA THR A 212 -27.03 12.29 -1.65
C THR A 212 -26.20 11.03 -1.94
N ALA A 213 -26.85 9.93 -2.34
CA ALA A 213 -26.23 8.63 -2.63
C ALA A 213 -25.41 8.02 -1.47
N GLU A 214 -25.88 8.16 -0.23
CA GLU A 214 -25.19 7.73 0.99
C GLU A 214 -24.98 6.20 1.05
N GLU A 215 -25.96 5.41 0.61
CA GLU A 215 -25.87 3.95 0.63
C GLU A 215 -24.83 3.46 -0.38
N ALA A 216 -24.81 4.05 -1.58
CA ALA A 216 -23.82 3.81 -2.62
C ALA A 216 -22.42 4.17 -2.11
N ILE A 217 -22.23 5.35 -1.51
CA ILE A 217 -20.93 5.78 -0.95
C ILE A 217 -20.45 4.79 0.12
N LYS A 218 -21.34 4.36 1.03
CA LYS A 218 -20.99 3.41 2.09
C LYS A 218 -20.58 2.04 1.52
N LEU A 219 -21.28 1.54 0.51
CA LEU A 219 -20.94 0.28 -0.14
C LEU A 219 -19.62 0.35 -0.90
N VAL A 220 -19.44 1.38 -1.73
CA VAL A 220 -18.22 1.56 -2.54
C VAL A 220 -17.00 1.79 -1.66
N SER A 221 -17.11 2.63 -0.62
CA SER A 221 -16.01 2.85 0.32
C SER A 221 -15.60 1.56 1.04
N ASP A 222 -16.56 0.73 1.46
CA ASP A 222 -16.28 -0.57 2.08
C ASP A 222 -15.52 -1.52 1.14
N ARG A 223 -15.96 -1.62 -0.12
CA ARG A 223 -15.29 -2.47 -1.13
C ARG A 223 -13.90 -1.97 -1.50
N LEU A 224 -13.65 -0.67 -1.45
CA LEU A 224 -12.34 -0.09 -1.75
C LEU A 224 -11.33 -0.22 -0.61
N LYS A 225 -11.73 -0.50 0.64
CA LYS A 225 -10.79 -0.64 1.79
C LYS A 225 -9.68 -1.66 1.53
N SER A 226 -9.98 -2.76 0.85
CA SER A 226 -9.02 -3.82 0.50
C SER A 226 -8.17 -3.51 -0.74
N ALA A 227 -8.44 -2.41 -1.45
CA ALA A 227 -7.79 -2.01 -2.69
C ALA A 227 -6.76 -0.87 -2.51
N LEU A 228 -6.34 -0.57 -1.28
CA LEU A 228 -5.32 0.43 -1.00
C LEU A 228 -3.94 -0.06 -1.47
N ILE A 229 -3.35 0.67 -2.39
CA ILE A 229 -2.06 0.35 -2.99
C ILE A 229 -1.10 1.51 -2.75
N ASP A 230 -0.14 1.31 -1.84
CA ASP A 230 0.96 2.26 -1.61
C ASP A 230 0.48 3.69 -1.29
N GLY A 231 -0.62 3.81 -0.52
CA GLY A 231 -1.24 5.10 -0.17
C GLY A 231 -2.26 5.62 -1.18
N ILE A 232 -2.53 4.90 -2.26
CA ILE A 232 -3.51 5.29 -3.29
C ILE A 232 -4.61 4.24 -3.38
N TYR A 233 -5.86 4.65 -3.20
CA TYR A 233 -7.02 3.90 -3.63
C TYR A 233 -7.19 4.12 -5.13
N PHE A 234 -7.29 3.03 -5.90
CA PHE A 234 -7.61 3.12 -7.32
C PHE A 234 -9.05 2.67 -7.55
N LEU A 235 -9.83 3.51 -8.22
CA LEU A 235 -11.16 3.18 -8.72
C LEU A 235 -11.08 3.06 -10.25
N PRO A 236 -10.92 1.84 -10.80
CA PRO A 236 -10.84 1.62 -12.24
C PRO A 236 -12.18 1.93 -12.90
N ALA A 237 -12.16 2.20 -14.20
CA ALA A 237 -13.37 2.52 -14.98
C ALA A 237 -14.37 1.35 -14.97
N PHE A 238 -13.86 0.11 -15.11
CA PHE A 238 -14.65 -1.12 -15.17
C PHE A 238 -14.04 -2.24 -14.32
N ARG A 239 -14.88 -3.20 -13.90
CA ARG A 239 -14.41 -4.41 -13.19
C ARG A 239 -13.65 -5.40 -14.06
N SER A 240 -13.80 -5.30 -15.37
CA SER A 240 -13.09 -6.15 -16.33
C SER A 240 -12.77 -5.35 -17.59
N THR A 241 -11.52 -5.38 -18.00
CA THR A 241 -11.00 -4.83 -19.26
C THR A 241 -11.33 -5.70 -20.47
N THR A 242 -11.73 -6.96 -20.26
CA THR A 242 -11.99 -7.94 -21.34
C THR A 242 -13.47 -8.07 -21.68
N ARG A 243 -14.37 -7.69 -20.77
CA ARG A 243 -15.81 -7.63 -21.02
C ARG A 243 -16.17 -6.20 -21.33
N PHE A 244 -16.49 -5.90 -22.60
CA PHE A 244 -17.11 -4.62 -22.95
C PHE A 244 -18.44 -4.52 -22.22
N THR A 245 -18.43 -3.81 -21.09
CA THR A 245 -19.64 -3.43 -20.37
C THR A 245 -20.03 -2.08 -20.94
N THR A 246 -21.18 -2.03 -21.62
CA THR A 246 -21.79 -0.75 -21.99
C THR A 246 -22.13 -0.02 -20.70
N LEU A 247 -21.85 1.29 -20.61
CA LEU A 247 -22.42 2.06 -19.52
C LEU A 247 -23.94 2.00 -19.59
N GLU A 248 -24.54 1.46 -18.55
CA GLU A 248 -26.00 1.38 -18.41
C GLU A 248 -26.59 2.76 -18.04
N ILE A 249 -25.81 3.57 -17.31
CA ILE A 249 -26.21 4.91 -16.85
C ILE A 249 -25.24 5.95 -17.42
N LYS A 250 -25.76 6.92 -18.18
CA LYS A 250 -24.95 8.07 -18.58
C LYS A 250 -24.90 9.09 -17.44
N PRO A 251 -23.80 9.86 -17.32
CA PRO A 251 -23.70 10.96 -16.34
C PRO A 251 -24.88 11.93 -16.38
N GLU A 252 -25.46 12.18 -17.57
CA GLU A 252 -26.63 13.03 -17.75
C GLU A 252 -27.85 12.55 -16.94
N HIS A 253 -28.03 11.24 -16.75
CA HIS A 253 -29.13 10.67 -15.97
C HIS A 253 -29.00 10.95 -14.46
N LEU A 254 -27.80 11.28 -13.96
CA LEU A 254 -27.60 11.67 -12.56
C LEU A 254 -27.91 13.15 -12.31
N ILE A 255 -27.92 13.97 -13.36
CA ILE A 255 -28.03 15.43 -13.27
C ILE A 255 -29.41 15.90 -13.75
N GLN A 256 -29.94 15.32 -14.83
CA GLN A 256 -31.20 15.73 -15.43
C GLN A 256 -32.38 15.41 -14.50
N GLY A 257 -33.13 16.45 -14.12
CA GLY A 257 -34.29 16.32 -13.23
C GLY A 257 -33.94 16.19 -11.75
N SER A 258 -32.65 16.19 -11.38
CA SER A 258 -32.20 16.17 -9.99
C SER A 258 -32.42 17.53 -9.31
N GLU A 259 -32.76 17.52 -8.02
CA GLU A 259 -32.75 18.73 -7.20
C GLU A 259 -31.34 19.33 -7.07
N ASN A 260 -30.32 18.45 -7.10
CA ASN A 260 -28.90 18.79 -7.06
C ASN A 260 -28.21 18.52 -8.41
N PRO A 261 -27.93 19.56 -9.20
CA PRO A 261 -27.27 19.41 -10.50
C PRO A 261 -25.76 19.09 -10.41
N PHE A 262 -25.17 19.14 -9.21
CA PHE A 262 -23.75 18.87 -8.99
C PHE A 262 -23.48 17.53 -8.28
N LEU A 263 -24.45 16.62 -8.29
CA LEU A 263 -24.39 15.34 -7.59
C LEU A 263 -23.09 14.57 -7.89
N ILE A 264 -22.59 14.59 -9.13
CA ILE A 264 -21.35 13.89 -9.51
C ILE A 264 -20.15 14.37 -8.69
N THR A 265 -19.95 15.69 -8.58
CA THR A 265 -18.85 16.25 -7.77
C THR A 265 -18.99 15.85 -6.31
N GLU A 266 -20.21 15.90 -5.78
CA GLU A 266 -20.50 15.61 -4.37
C GLU A 266 -20.29 14.14 -4.02
N ILE A 267 -20.76 13.19 -4.83
CA ILE A 267 -20.54 11.76 -4.56
C ILE A 267 -19.06 11.42 -4.60
N LEU A 268 -18.26 12.06 -5.47
CA LEU A 268 -16.80 11.87 -5.52
C LEU A 268 -16.12 12.41 -4.27
N ALA A 269 -16.48 13.63 -3.86
CA ALA A 269 -15.93 14.27 -2.67
C ALA A 269 -16.30 13.51 -1.38
N ASN A 270 -17.56 13.09 -1.26
CA ASN A 270 -18.07 12.32 -0.14
C ASN A 270 -17.52 10.88 -0.11
N LEU A 271 -17.28 10.25 -1.26
CA LEU A 271 -16.54 8.99 -1.32
C LEU A 271 -15.11 9.17 -0.79
N GLY A 272 -14.46 10.26 -1.16
CA GLY A 272 -13.15 10.63 -0.62
C GLY A 272 -13.18 10.75 0.91
N LYS A 273 -14.15 11.50 1.44
CA LYS A 273 -14.36 11.66 2.89
C LYS A 273 -14.60 10.32 3.59
N ALA A 274 -15.46 9.46 3.03
CA ALA A 274 -15.75 8.13 3.58
C ALA A 274 -14.52 7.20 3.60
N LEU A 275 -13.62 7.34 2.64
CA LEU A 275 -12.35 6.61 2.60
C LEU A 275 -11.26 7.22 3.49
N GLY A 276 -11.48 8.42 4.02
CA GLY A 276 -10.49 9.20 4.75
C GLY A 276 -9.27 9.52 3.90
N VAL A 277 -9.47 9.84 2.61
CA VAL A 277 -8.41 10.37 1.74
C VAL A 277 -8.32 11.88 1.88
N ASP A 278 -7.13 12.42 1.65
CA ASP A 278 -6.90 13.86 1.71
C ASP A 278 -7.17 14.55 0.36
N ILE A 279 -7.25 13.80 -0.75
CA ILE A 279 -7.47 14.32 -2.10
C ILE A 279 -8.09 13.25 -3.00
N VAL A 280 -9.00 13.68 -3.87
CA VAL A 280 -9.58 12.86 -4.95
C VAL A 280 -9.05 13.38 -6.28
N ILE A 281 -8.45 12.50 -7.08
CA ILE A 281 -7.91 12.80 -8.41
C ILE A 281 -8.69 12.00 -9.44
N ILE A 282 -9.23 12.67 -10.46
CA ILE A 282 -9.96 12.02 -11.55
C ILE A 282 -9.32 12.32 -12.91
N ASP A 283 -9.06 11.25 -13.67
CA ASP A 283 -8.53 11.30 -15.05
C ASP A 283 -9.69 11.31 -16.05
N LEU A 284 -10.11 12.48 -16.53
CA LEU A 284 -11.31 12.64 -17.37
C LEU A 284 -11.04 12.45 -18.84
N ARG A 285 -11.94 11.80 -19.59
CA ARG A 285 -11.89 11.69 -21.05
C ARG A 285 -11.61 13.03 -21.77
N SER A 286 -10.90 12.95 -22.91
CA SER A 286 -10.53 14.15 -23.68
C SER A 286 -11.70 14.67 -24.49
N GLY A 287 -11.71 15.97 -24.76
CA GLY A 287 -12.80 16.63 -25.47
C GLY A 287 -13.97 16.91 -24.53
N LEU A 288 -15.18 17.01 -25.09
CA LEU A 288 -16.38 17.42 -24.37
C LEU A 288 -17.30 16.22 -24.13
N SER A 289 -16.89 15.28 -23.28
CA SER A 289 -17.79 14.22 -22.81
C SER A 289 -18.71 14.75 -21.69
N GLU A 290 -19.87 14.14 -21.49
CA GLU A 290 -20.82 14.56 -20.45
C GLU A 290 -20.22 14.47 -19.04
N LEU A 291 -19.49 13.39 -18.73
CA LEU A 291 -18.80 13.27 -17.44
C LEU A 291 -17.76 14.37 -17.24
N ALA A 292 -16.95 14.63 -18.28
CA ALA A 292 -15.92 15.67 -18.20
C ALA A 292 -16.55 17.04 -17.98
N THR A 293 -17.61 17.34 -18.73
CA THR A 293 -18.40 18.57 -18.59
C THR A 293 -18.95 18.74 -17.19
N GLY A 294 -19.56 17.69 -16.62
CA GLY A 294 -20.12 17.68 -15.27
C GLY A 294 -19.15 18.17 -14.19
N LEU A 295 -17.86 17.91 -14.38
CA LEU A 295 -16.81 18.27 -13.43
C LEU A 295 -16.09 19.58 -13.78
N ILE A 296 -15.84 19.87 -15.05
CA ILE A 296 -15.13 21.12 -15.44
C ILE A 296 -16.02 22.36 -15.34
N LEU A 297 -17.35 22.20 -15.40
CA LEU A 297 -18.34 23.27 -15.21
C LEU A 297 -18.77 23.44 -13.73
N ASP A 298 -18.30 22.59 -12.81
CA ASP A 298 -18.48 22.83 -11.38
C ASP A 298 -17.33 23.73 -10.88
N PRO A 299 -17.62 24.97 -10.43
CA PRO A 299 -16.58 25.91 -10.03
C PRO A 299 -15.80 25.45 -8.78
N ARG A 300 -16.29 24.47 -8.01
CA ARG A 300 -15.65 23.95 -6.79
C ARG A 300 -14.54 22.93 -7.10
N VAL A 301 -14.44 22.46 -8.35
CA VAL A 301 -13.46 21.44 -8.78
C VAL A 301 -12.14 22.11 -9.15
N TYR A 302 -11.02 21.54 -8.68
CA TYR A 302 -9.68 21.94 -9.08
C TYR A 302 -9.40 21.44 -10.50
N ARG A 303 -9.54 22.34 -11.48
CA ARG A 303 -9.49 22.03 -12.91
C ARG A 303 -8.06 22.13 -13.43
N VAL A 304 -7.50 21.02 -13.90
CA VAL A 304 -6.13 20.93 -14.43
C VAL A 304 -6.20 20.60 -15.92
N PHE A 305 -5.90 21.58 -16.77
CA PHE A 305 -5.90 21.43 -18.22
C PHE A 305 -4.51 21.08 -18.74
N VAL A 306 -4.40 19.89 -19.32
CA VAL A 306 -3.15 19.38 -19.92
C VAL A 306 -3.18 19.62 -21.42
N THR A 307 -2.19 20.35 -21.95
CA THR A 307 -2.13 20.72 -23.37
C THR A 307 -0.71 20.65 -23.94
N THR A 308 -0.59 20.21 -25.19
CA THR A 308 0.66 20.25 -25.94
C THR A 308 0.76 21.55 -26.73
N LEU A 309 1.95 21.87 -27.25
CA LEU A 309 2.19 23.06 -28.09
C LEU A 309 1.60 22.97 -29.52
N SER A 310 0.74 21.99 -29.82
CA SER A 310 0.14 21.87 -31.14
C SER A 310 -1.11 22.73 -31.24
N GLU A 311 -1.31 23.41 -32.39
CA GLU A 311 -2.43 24.34 -32.60
C GLU A 311 -3.80 23.77 -32.20
N GLN A 312 -4.09 22.51 -32.57
CA GLN A 312 -5.36 21.87 -32.20
C GLN A 312 -5.56 21.73 -30.68
N SER A 313 -4.49 21.43 -29.93
CA SER A 313 -4.56 21.31 -28.46
C SER A 313 -4.75 22.69 -27.83
N VAL A 314 -4.00 23.69 -28.29
CA VAL A 314 -4.06 25.07 -27.76
C VAL A 314 -5.41 25.71 -28.08
N ALA A 315 -5.85 25.68 -29.34
CA ALA A 315 -7.13 26.24 -29.76
C ALA A 315 -8.32 25.55 -29.07
N GLY A 316 -8.25 24.23 -28.89
CA GLY A 316 -9.30 23.49 -28.20
C GLY A 316 -9.32 23.74 -26.69
N THR A 317 -8.16 23.81 -26.03
CA THR A 317 -8.07 24.23 -24.61
C THR A 317 -8.59 25.64 -24.43
N LYS A 318 -8.29 26.56 -25.36
CA LYS A 318 -8.85 27.92 -25.37
C LYS A 318 -10.38 27.90 -25.39
N GLN A 319 -11.00 27.15 -26.30
CA GLN A 319 -12.46 27.03 -26.39
C GLN A 319 -13.09 26.47 -25.10
N ILE A 320 -12.42 25.52 -24.42
CA ILE A 320 -12.89 25.00 -23.14
C ILE A 320 -12.84 26.07 -22.05
N LEU A 321 -11.75 26.86 -22.00
CA LEU A 321 -11.63 27.94 -21.03
C LEU A 321 -12.67 29.05 -21.29
N GLU A 322 -12.91 29.40 -22.55
CA GLU A 322 -13.99 30.33 -22.94
C GLU A 322 -15.36 29.78 -22.53
N LEU A 323 -15.64 28.50 -22.77
CA LEU A 323 -16.87 27.85 -22.32
C LEU A 323 -17.06 27.89 -20.80
N ILE A 324 -15.99 27.67 -20.03
CA ILE A 324 -16.02 27.75 -18.57
C ILE A 324 -16.23 29.20 -18.12
N ALA A 325 -15.67 30.16 -18.85
CA ALA A 325 -15.89 31.58 -18.60
C ALA A 325 -17.37 31.92 -18.83
N ASP A 326 -17.97 31.42 -19.90
CA ASP A 326 -19.37 31.73 -20.19
C ASP A 326 -20.35 31.05 -19.24
N ARG A 327 -20.06 29.81 -18.82
CA ARG A 327 -21.05 28.96 -18.12
C ARG A 327 -20.78 28.72 -16.65
N ALA A 328 -19.57 28.91 -16.16
CA ALA A 328 -19.16 28.49 -14.82
C ALA A 328 -18.20 29.48 -14.15
N ILE A 329 -18.33 30.78 -14.45
CA ILE A 329 -17.66 31.83 -13.66
C ILE A 329 -18.21 31.79 -12.24
N SER A 330 -17.30 31.70 -11.28
CA SER A 330 -17.62 32.00 -9.89
C SER A 330 -16.71 33.10 -9.39
N ASN A 331 -17.32 34.12 -8.80
CA ASN A 331 -16.64 35.27 -8.19
C ASN A 331 -16.34 35.03 -6.69
N ALA A 332 -16.52 33.81 -6.18
CA ALA A 332 -16.21 33.49 -4.80
C ALA A 332 -14.69 33.31 -4.64
N GLU A 333 -14.08 34.06 -3.70
CA GLU A 333 -12.64 34.04 -3.43
C GLU A 333 -12.08 32.63 -3.14
N GLU A 334 -12.92 31.74 -2.60
CA GLU A 334 -12.54 30.39 -2.19
C GLU A 334 -12.58 29.34 -3.32
N ASN A 335 -13.11 29.67 -4.50
CA ASN A 335 -13.21 28.71 -5.60
C ASN A 335 -11.88 28.56 -6.38
N PRO A 336 -11.49 27.33 -6.76
CA PRO A 336 -10.22 27.08 -7.41
C PRO A 336 -10.14 27.64 -8.83
N LEU A 337 -9.02 28.31 -9.12
CA LEU A 337 -8.65 28.76 -10.47
C LEU A 337 -8.21 27.58 -11.35
N PRO A 338 -8.47 27.63 -12.67
CA PRO A 338 -7.89 26.70 -13.63
C PRO A 338 -6.35 26.68 -13.59
N ALA A 339 -5.75 25.48 -13.57
CA ALA A 339 -4.31 25.28 -13.72
C ALA A 339 -3.98 24.77 -15.13
N LEU A 340 -2.86 25.23 -15.69
CA LEU A 340 -2.37 24.83 -17.02
C LEU A 340 -1.11 23.97 -16.90
N ILE A 341 -1.11 22.85 -17.61
CA ILE A 341 0.08 22.01 -17.81
C ILE A 341 0.44 22.01 -19.30
N PHE A 342 1.59 22.62 -19.63
CA PHE A 342 2.21 22.54 -20.95
C PHE A 342 3.15 21.34 -20.97
N THR A 343 2.76 20.31 -21.71
CA THR A 343 3.45 19.02 -21.77
C THR A 343 4.15 18.81 -23.10
N LYS A 344 5.11 17.88 -23.12
CA LYS A 344 5.93 17.53 -24.28
C LYS A 344 6.69 18.72 -24.85
N VAL A 345 7.12 19.62 -23.97
CA VAL A 345 7.90 20.80 -24.34
C VAL A 345 9.33 20.36 -24.66
N PRO A 346 9.91 20.74 -25.81
CA PRO A 346 11.28 20.36 -26.15
C PRO A 346 12.29 20.86 -25.10
N GLU A 347 13.20 19.99 -24.66
CA GLU A 347 14.27 20.38 -23.72
C GLU A 347 15.41 21.18 -24.38
N ASN A 348 15.50 21.14 -25.71
CA ASN A 348 16.49 21.91 -26.46
C ASN A 348 16.25 23.41 -26.22
N GLU A 349 17.23 24.09 -25.61
CA GLU A 349 17.20 25.55 -25.34
C GLU A 349 16.83 26.37 -26.59
N GLN A 350 17.25 25.93 -27.78
CA GLN A 350 16.94 26.60 -29.04
C GLN A 350 15.47 26.49 -29.46
N LEU A 351 14.71 25.55 -28.91
CA LEU A 351 13.30 25.28 -29.24
C LEU A 351 12.34 25.69 -28.11
N LYS A 352 12.84 26.21 -26.99
CA LYS A 352 11.99 26.65 -25.88
C LYS A 352 11.08 27.81 -26.22
N TYR A 353 11.45 28.65 -27.19
CA TYR A 353 10.62 29.79 -27.63
C TYR A 353 9.24 29.34 -28.17
N LEU A 354 9.08 28.07 -28.56
CA LEU A 354 7.83 27.52 -29.08
C LEU A 354 6.69 27.53 -28.05
N ILE A 355 6.97 27.69 -26.76
CA ILE A 355 5.93 27.78 -25.72
C ILE A 355 5.33 29.18 -25.59
N VAL A 356 6.03 30.23 -26.01
CA VAL A 356 5.69 31.62 -25.69
C VAL A 356 4.29 31.99 -26.19
N GLU A 357 4.03 31.81 -27.50
CA GLU A 357 2.71 32.16 -28.08
C GLU A 357 1.57 31.26 -27.54
N PRO A 358 1.71 29.92 -27.46
CA PRO A 358 0.70 29.07 -26.85
C PRO A 358 0.36 29.43 -25.40
N GLU A 359 1.39 29.80 -24.63
CA GLU A 359 1.25 30.18 -23.23
C GLU A 359 0.52 31.52 -23.10
N GLU A 360 0.97 32.57 -23.79
CA GLU A 360 0.32 33.88 -23.81
C GLU A 360 -1.17 33.77 -24.19
N ARG A 361 -1.48 33.04 -25.27
CA ARG A 361 -2.85 32.87 -25.76
C ARG A 361 -3.79 32.21 -24.74
N LEU A 362 -3.31 31.24 -23.97
CA LEU A 362 -4.12 30.59 -22.93
C LEU A 362 -4.21 31.44 -21.65
N LEU A 363 -3.14 32.13 -21.28
CA LEU A 363 -3.13 33.04 -20.13
C LEU A 363 -4.10 34.22 -20.34
N GLU A 364 -4.15 34.80 -21.55
CA GLU A 364 -5.13 35.83 -21.92
C GLU A 364 -6.57 35.32 -21.75
N THR A 365 -6.81 34.05 -22.09
CA THR A 365 -8.14 33.43 -21.95
C THR A 365 -8.51 33.18 -20.49
N ILE A 366 -7.53 32.99 -19.60
CA ILE A 366 -7.76 32.83 -18.15
C ILE A 366 -7.92 34.18 -17.43
N GLN A 367 -7.51 35.29 -18.04
CA GLN A 367 -7.56 36.61 -17.42
C GLN A 367 -8.93 36.99 -16.82
N PRO A 368 -10.09 36.67 -17.44
CA PRO A 368 -11.39 36.96 -16.87
C PRO A 368 -11.67 36.26 -15.53
N PHE A 369 -10.97 35.18 -15.20
CA PHE A 369 -11.11 34.45 -13.95
C PHE A 369 -10.28 35.03 -12.80
N LEU A 370 -9.39 35.99 -13.06
CA LEU A 370 -8.40 36.47 -12.10
C LEU A 370 -8.84 37.80 -11.48
N GLU A 371 -8.75 37.89 -10.15
CA GLU A 371 -8.73 39.17 -9.45
C GLU A 371 -7.45 39.95 -9.82
N LYS A 372 -7.46 41.29 -9.61
CA LYS A 372 -6.25 42.11 -9.81
C LYS A 372 -5.06 41.49 -9.08
N ASP A 373 -3.96 41.28 -9.81
CA ASP A 373 -2.65 40.80 -9.33
C ASP A 373 -2.50 39.29 -9.01
N ARG A 374 -3.44 38.41 -9.39
CA ARG A 374 -3.23 36.94 -9.35
C ARG A 374 -2.72 36.39 -10.71
N GLU A 375 -1.75 35.47 -10.69
CA GLU A 375 -1.34 34.68 -11.86
C GLU A 375 -1.89 33.24 -11.76
N PRO A 376 -2.37 32.64 -12.85
CA PRO A 376 -2.81 31.25 -12.85
C PRO A 376 -1.62 30.31 -12.76
N LEU A 377 -1.80 29.15 -12.12
CA LEU A 377 -0.75 28.16 -11.99
C LEU A 377 -0.41 27.57 -13.37
N ARG A 378 0.86 27.69 -13.75
CA ARG A 378 1.44 27.10 -14.96
C ARG A 378 2.53 26.09 -14.61
N ILE A 379 2.46 24.90 -15.19
CA ILE A 379 3.48 23.85 -15.04
C ILE A 379 3.97 23.45 -16.43
N ILE A 380 5.29 23.49 -16.60
CA ILE A 380 5.95 23.09 -17.84
C ILE A 380 6.65 21.75 -17.62
N THR A 381 6.28 20.74 -18.40
CA THR A 381 6.89 19.41 -18.35
C THR A 381 7.60 19.08 -19.68
N PRO A 382 8.85 18.58 -19.59
CA PRO A 382 9.63 18.30 -20.78
C PRO A 382 9.10 17.09 -21.55
N PHE A 383 9.45 16.98 -22.82
CA PHE A 383 9.25 15.76 -23.60
C PHE A 383 10.18 14.66 -23.11
N ALA A 384 9.63 13.64 -22.45
CA ALA A 384 10.36 12.46 -22.02
C ALA A 384 9.96 11.25 -22.88
N GLU A 385 10.87 10.76 -23.71
CA GLU A 385 10.63 9.62 -24.63
C GLU A 385 10.17 8.36 -23.90
N ASN A 386 10.71 8.13 -22.69
CA ASN A 386 10.39 6.98 -21.87
C ASN A 386 8.94 6.98 -21.35
N LEU A 387 8.23 8.11 -21.41
CA LEU A 387 6.82 8.24 -21.02
C LEU A 387 5.83 8.04 -22.19
N LEU A 388 6.32 7.79 -23.41
CA LEU A 388 5.45 7.50 -24.55
C LEU A 388 4.63 6.23 -24.38
N VAL A 389 5.17 5.25 -23.65
CA VAL A 389 4.53 3.96 -23.39
C VAL A 389 4.56 3.69 -21.89
N LEU A 390 3.39 3.71 -21.25
CA LEU A 390 3.28 3.34 -19.84
C LEU A 390 3.34 1.81 -19.67
N PRO A 391 4.16 1.29 -18.75
CA PRO A 391 4.19 -0.14 -18.43
C PRO A 391 2.85 -0.66 -17.88
N LYS A 392 2.61 -1.98 -18.01
CA LYS A 392 1.41 -2.67 -17.46
C LYS A 392 1.45 -2.92 -15.95
N SER A 393 2.44 -2.38 -15.24
CA SER A 393 2.70 -2.63 -13.83
C SER A 393 2.82 -1.29 -13.11
N TRP A 394 1.98 -1.09 -12.09
CA TRP A 394 2.00 0.12 -11.29
C TRP A 394 3.38 0.41 -10.67
N LYS A 395 4.12 -0.63 -10.26
CA LYS A 395 5.47 -0.48 -9.72
C LYS A 395 6.42 0.14 -10.75
N ASP A 396 6.33 -0.30 -12.01
CA ASP A 396 7.20 0.17 -13.08
C ASP A 396 6.80 1.58 -13.53
N VAL A 397 5.49 1.87 -13.56
CA VAL A 397 4.97 3.22 -13.82
C VAL A 397 5.48 4.22 -12.79
N ARG A 398 5.42 3.89 -11.49
CA ARG A 398 5.97 4.78 -10.45
C ARG A 398 7.44 5.09 -10.62
N ASN A 399 8.23 4.05 -10.90
CA ASN A 399 9.66 4.21 -11.11
C ASN A 399 9.94 5.10 -12.32
N LEU A 400 9.18 4.89 -13.40
CA LEU A 400 9.26 5.67 -14.63
C LEU A 400 8.88 7.14 -14.39
N LEU A 401 7.78 7.41 -13.69
CA LEU A 401 7.34 8.76 -13.32
C LEU A 401 8.40 9.46 -12.47
N GLN A 402 8.98 8.78 -11.48
CA GLN A 402 10.04 9.34 -10.63
C GLN A 402 11.28 9.70 -11.44
N GLN A 403 11.71 8.82 -12.35
CA GLN A 403 12.90 9.02 -13.18
C GLN A 403 12.70 10.15 -14.21
N SER A 404 11.47 10.38 -14.67
CA SER A 404 11.15 11.44 -15.62
C SER A 404 11.20 12.86 -15.04
N GLY A 405 11.22 12.99 -13.70
CA GLY A 405 11.17 14.29 -13.03
C GLY A 405 9.79 14.97 -13.03
N ILE A 406 8.77 14.39 -13.68
CA ILE A 406 7.40 14.96 -13.68
C ILE A 406 6.80 14.99 -12.26
N VAL A 407 7.11 14.00 -11.41
CA VAL A 407 6.66 13.99 -10.00
C VAL A 407 7.10 15.25 -9.26
N GLU A 408 8.34 15.70 -9.49
CA GLU A 408 8.87 16.92 -8.87
C GLU A 408 8.16 18.17 -9.40
N LYS A 409 7.88 18.23 -10.71
CA LYS A 409 7.11 19.33 -11.31
C LYS A 409 5.69 19.42 -10.77
N MET A 410 5.07 18.28 -10.52
CA MET A 410 3.70 18.21 -9.98
C MET A 410 3.60 18.64 -8.52
N ARG A 411 4.70 18.73 -7.76
CA ARG A 411 4.65 19.28 -6.39
C ARG A 411 4.20 20.74 -6.36
N THR A 412 4.48 21.51 -7.40
CA THR A 412 3.99 22.91 -7.54
C THR A 412 2.46 22.99 -7.47
N LEU A 413 1.76 21.95 -7.94
CA LEU A 413 0.29 21.90 -7.86
C LEU A 413 -0.21 21.62 -6.44
N LEU A 414 0.60 20.98 -5.58
CA LEU A 414 0.22 20.69 -4.19
C LEU A 414 0.16 21.94 -3.33
N GLU A 415 0.97 22.95 -3.63
CA GLU A 415 1.00 24.22 -2.90
C GLU A 415 -0.32 25.00 -3.07
N CYS A 416 -1.06 24.73 -4.15
CA CYS A 416 -2.34 25.38 -4.45
C CYS A 416 -3.55 24.63 -3.88
N LEU A 417 -3.35 23.49 -3.24
CA LEU A 417 -4.43 22.68 -2.67
C LEU A 417 -4.55 22.94 -1.15
N PRO A 418 -5.77 22.97 -0.59
CA PRO A 418 -6.03 23.31 0.82
C PRO A 418 -5.66 22.16 1.74
N ILE A 419 -4.36 21.97 1.98
CA ILE A 419 -3.80 20.82 2.70
C ILE A 419 -3.06 21.30 3.96
N ASP A 420 -3.42 20.77 5.14
CA ASP A 420 -2.75 21.08 6.42
C ASP A 420 -1.26 20.71 6.40
N ASN A 421 -0.38 21.72 6.37
CA ASN A 421 1.07 21.58 6.43
C ASN A 421 1.62 22.11 7.76
N SER A 422 1.67 21.26 8.80
CA SER A 422 2.32 21.62 10.07
C SER A 422 3.45 20.65 10.43
N LYS A 423 4.68 21.16 10.57
CA LYS A 423 5.73 20.56 11.42
C LYS A 423 6.59 21.63 12.11
N SER A 424 6.83 21.41 13.40
CA SER A 424 7.99 21.89 14.17
C SER A 424 8.40 20.79 15.16
N ILE A 425 9.71 20.56 15.38
CA ILE A 425 10.25 19.57 16.33
C ILE A 425 11.03 20.31 17.41
N GLU A 426 10.78 19.98 18.69
CA GLU A 426 11.54 20.45 19.85
C GLU A 426 12.79 19.58 20.13
N GLU A 427 13.88 20.22 20.57
CA GLU A 427 15.16 19.60 20.90
C GLU A 427 15.22 19.07 22.35
N LYS A 428 15.24 17.75 22.52
CA LYS A 428 15.83 17.09 23.71
C LYS A 428 17.31 16.78 23.46
N SER A 429 18.17 16.96 24.48
CA SER A 429 19.63 16.74 24.39
C SER A 429 20.00 15.32 23.92
N LEU A 430 20.88 15.18 22.92
CA LEU A 430 21.27 13.89 22.32
C LEU A 430 21.91 12.89 23.31
N THR A 431 22.62 13.37 24.34
CA THR A 431 23.29 12.51 25.32
C THR A 431 22.30 11.64 26.11
N SER A 432 21.16 12.21 26.52
CA SER A 432 20.13 11.45 27.25
C SER A 432 19.48 10.38 26.36
N LYS A 433 19.25 10.69 25.08
CA LYS A 433 18.76 9.73 24.08
C LYS A 433 19.73 8.56 23.86
N ARG A 434 21.03 8.83 23.78
CA ARG A 434 22.08 7.78 23.66
C ARG A 434 22.11 6.85 24.88
N LYS A 435 22.04 7.42 26.10
CA LYS A 435 22.02 6.62 27.33
C LYS A 435 20.75 5.76 27.44
N SER A 436 19.59 6.33 27.08
CA SER A 436 18.32 5.59 27.02
C SER A 436 18.39 4.42 26.03
N LEU A 437 18.95 4.64 24.83
CA LEU A 437 19.13 3.57 23.83
C LEU A 437 20.03 2.45 24.36
N GLN A 438 21.14 2.79 25.03
CA GLN A 438 22.06 1.81 25.61
C GLN A 438 21.35 0.88 26.60
N GLU A 439 20.76 1.46 27.65
CA GLU A 439 20.16 0.72 28.78
C GLU A 439 19.01 -0.17 28.29
N ARG A 440 18.17 0.36 27.40
CA ARG A 440 16.99 -0.37 26.94
C ARG A 440 17.30 -1.41 25.87
N ALA A 441 18.26 -1.16 24.97
CA ALA A 441 18.72 -2.18 24.04
C ALA A 441 19.45 -3.32 24.76
N GLU A 442 20.19 -3.06 25.84
CA GLU A 442 20.86 -4.09 26.63
C GLU A 442 19.87 -5.14 27.19
N LYS A 443 18.72 -4.68 27.71
CA LYS A 443 17.63 -5.57 28.17
C LYS A 443 17.07 -6.48 27.08
N LEU A 444 17.14 -6.07 25.82
CA LEU A 444 16.62 -6.84 24.68
C LEU A 444 17.62 -7.89 24.13
N VAL A 445 18.89 -7.85 24.53
CA VAL A 445 19.91 -8.85 24.10
C VAL A 445 19.55 -10.26 24.60
N TYR A 446 19.00 -10.35 25.81
CA TYR A 446 18.50 -11.58 26.42
C TYR A 446 17.02 -11.45 26.77
N ALA A 447 16.19 -11.02 25.81
CA ALA A 447 14.77 -10.76 26.04
C ALA A 447 14.00 -12.00 26.53
N GLU A 448 14.47 -13.21 26.24
CA GLU A 448 13.98 -14.46 26.80
C GLU A 448 14.11 -14.54 28.32
N ARG A 449 15.12 -13.87 28.91
CA ARG A 449 15.41 -13.86 30.35
C ARG A 449 14.73 -12.74 31.14
N SER A 450 14.05 -11.83 30.45
CA SER A 450 13.43 -10.66 31.07
C SER A 450 11.93 -10.84 31.17
N SER A 451 11.43 -10.92 32.41
CA SER A 451 10.00 -10.95 32.76
C SER A 451 9.32 -9.58 32.56
N GLU A 452 10.07 -8.48 32.53
CA GLU A 452 9.55 -7.11 32.41
C GLU A 452 9.06 -6.72 31.00
N ILE A 453 9.30 -7.52 29.96
CA ILE A 453 8.95 -7.15 28.58
C ILE A 453 7.59 -7.75 28.22
N SER A 454 6.53 -6.96 28.40
CA SER A 454 5.16 -7.30 27.97
C SER A 454 5.01 -7.26 26.45
N ASP A 455 5.48 -6.19 25.80
CA ASP A 455 5.25 -6.00 24.36
C ASP A 455 6.36 -6.64 23.54
N PHE A 456 5.99 -7.38 22.48
CA PHE A 456 6.95 -8.03 21.60
C PHE A 456 6.86 -7.52 20.16
N PHE A 457 7.99 -7.55 19.47
CA PHE A 457 8.03 -7.24 18.04
C PHE A 457 7.41 -8.38 17.23
N ALA A 458 6.22 -8.14 16.68
CA ALA A 458 5.55 -9.06 15.79
C ALA A 458 6.25 -9.09 14.41
N THR A 459 7.19 -10.02 14.25
CA THR A 459 7.85 -10.25 12.97
C THR A 459 6.85 -10.71 11.90
N THR A 460 7.18 -10.52 10.61
CA THR A 460 6.32 -10.96 9.49
C THR A 460 5.86 -12.42 9.61
N PRO A 461 6.71 -13.40 9.98
CA PRO A 461 6.26 -14.77 10.23
C PRO A 461 5.19 -14.91 11.30
N LEU A 462 5.27 -14.12 12.39
CA LEU A 462 4.29 -14.16 13.48
C LEU A 462 2.98 -13.48 13.11
N ARG A 463 3.04 -12.42 12.31
CA ARG A 463 1.86 -11.78 11.72
C ARG A 463 1.12 -12.70 10.76
N ASN A 464 1.84 -13.37 9.87
CA ASN A 464 1.26 -14.38 8.98
C ASN A 464 0.61 -15.49 9.81
N LEU A 465 1.33 -15.99 10.82
CA LEU A 465 0.80 -17.00 11.73
C LEU A 465 -0.49 -16.54 12.43
N ALA A 466 -0.51 -15.32 12.96
CA ALA A 466 -1.70 -14.76 13.61
C ALA A 466 -2.85 -14.54 12.62
N SER A 467 -2.54 -14.13 11.38
CA SER A 467 -3.52 -13.85 10.32
C SER A 467 -4.16 -15.11 9.75
N ASP A 468 -3.36 -16.16 9.51
CA ASP A 468 -3.84 -17.40 8.91
C ASP A 468 -4.69 -18.21 9.89
N TYR A 469 -4.47 -18.03 11.20
CA TYR A 469 -5.19 -18.70 12.29
C TYR A 469 -6.03 -17.72 13.14
N GLN A 470 -6.69 -16.74 12.51
CA GLN A 470 -7.66 -15.84 13.19
C GLN A 470 -9.00 -16.54 13.53
N ASN A 471 -9.43 -17.44 12.63
CA ASN A 471 -10.72 -18.14 12.69
C ASN A 471 -10.56 -19.65 12.94
N SER A 472 -9.35 -20.12 13.20
CA SER A 472 -9.05 -21.53 13.47
C SER A 472 -7.85 -21.65 14.40
N ILE A 473 -7.68 -22.80 15.03
CA ILE A 473 -6.52 -23.03 15.90
C ILE A 473 -5.29 -23.48 15.10
N PRO A 474 -4.07 -23.05 15.51
CA PRO A 474 -2.84 -23.34 14.78
C PRO A 474 -2.47 -24.82 14.87
N ILE A 475 -2.18 -25.41 13.70
CA ILE A 475 -1.49 -26.69 13.54
C ILE A 475 -0.32 -26.42 12.61
N THR A 476 0.87 -26.21 13.16
CA THR A 476 2.01 -25.70 12.39
C THR A 476 3.36 -26.11 12.95
N VAL A 477 4.35 -26.17 12.05
CA VAL A 477 5.76 -26.38 12.38
C VAL A 477 6.56 -25.14 12.01
N ILE A 478 7.10 -24.46 13.01
CA ILE A 478 7.90 -23.25 12.86
C ILE A 478 9.38 -23.61 12.77
N VAL A 479 9.91 -23.60 11.55
CA VAL A 479 11.31 -23.90 11.26
C VAL A 479 12.17 -22.64 11.35
N GLY A 480 13.25 -22.67 12.14
CA GLY A 480 14.14 -21.51 12.30
C GLY A 480 15.59 -21.89 12.57
N ALA A 481 16.52 -21.09 12.05
CA ALA A 481 17.94 -21.24 12.36
C ALA A 481 18.23 -20.96 13.85
N LYS A 482 19.45 -21.25 14.31
CA LYS A 482 19.87 -20.88 15.66
C LYS A 482 19.92 -19.35 15.80
N GLY A 483 19.39 -18.82 16.91
CA GLY A 483 19.29 -17.38 17.14
C GLY A 483 18.20 -16.68 16.30
N SER A 484 17.31 -17.43 15.63
CA SER A 484 16.19 -16.87 14.88
C SER A 484 15.02 -16.39 15.76
N GLY A 485 15.07 -16.64 17.08
CA GLY A 485 14.03 -16.26 18.02
C GLY A 485 13.00 -17.34 18.36
N LYS A 486 13.28 -18.63 18.13
CA LYS A 486 12.34 -19.74 18.47
C LYS A 486 11.87 -19.72 19.93
N THR A 487 12.80 -19.82 20.87
CA THR A 487 12.52 -19.78 22.31
C THR A 487 11.88 -18.47 22.75
N TYR A 488 12.27 -17.35 22.15
CA TYR A 488 11.61 -16.07 22.39
C TYR A 488 10.14 -16.12 21.98
N THR A 489 9.83 -16.56 20.77
CA THR A 489 8.44 -16.70 20.27
C THR A 489 7.64 -17.69 21.11
N PHE A 490 8.23 -18.83 21.46
CA PHE A 490 7.63 -19.80 22.39
C PHE A 490 7.19 -19.12 23.69
N LEU A 491 8.08 -18.37 24.33
CA LEU A 491 7.76 -17.63 25.55
C LEU A 491 6.70 -16.55 25.29
N GLN A 492 6.71 -15.86 24.15
CA GLN A 492 5.67 -14.88 23.85
C GLN A 492 4.29 -15.52 23.73
N ILE A 493 4.16 -16.70 23.10
CA ILE A 493 2.89 -17.44 23.03
C ILE A 493 2.46 -17.88 24.43
N VAL A 494 3.38 -18.46 25.21
CA VAL A 494 3.11 -18.92 26.59
C VAL A 494 2.65 -17.77 27.49
N ARG A 495 3.31 -16.60 27.44
CA ARG A 495 2.96 -15.40 28.24
C ARG A 495 1.52 -14.93 28.04
N ARG A 496 0.92 -15.16 26.86
CA ARG A 496 -0.44 -14.70 26.58
C ARG A 496 -1.51 -15.62 27.11
N GLU A 497 -1.15 -16.85 27.50
CA GLU A 497 -2.01 -17.91 28.04
C GLU A 497 -3.16 -18.37 27.12
N ASN A 498 -3.54 -17.56 26.12
CA ASN A 498 -4.60 -17.78 25.16
C ASN A 498 -4.15 -17.35 23.75
N TRP A 499 -4.45 -18.19 22.75
CA TRP A 499 -4.13 -17.95 21.34
C TRP A 499 -4.74 -16.66 20.80
N GLY A 500 -5.99 -16.37 21.16
CA GLY A 500 -6.70 -15.17 20.72
C GLY A 500 -6.06 -13.87 21.21
N THR A 501 -5.44 -13.90 22.39
CA THR A 501 -4.64 -12.78 22.92
C THR A 501 -3.32 -12.65 22.16
N PHE A 502 -2.61 -13.77 21.93
CA PHE A 502 -1.38 -13.77 21.13
C PHE A 502 -1.61 -13.24 19.71
N ALA A 503 -2.67 -13.69 19.02
CA ALA A 503 -2.95 -13.27 17.66
C ALA A 503 -3.29 -11.78 17.56
N ARG A 504 -4.04 -11.22 18.52
CA ARG A 504 -4.31 -9.78 18.60
C ARG A 504 -3.04 -8.97 18.81
N ASP A 505 -2.21 -9.36 19.79
CA ASP A 505 -0.93 -8.70 20.05
C ASP A 505 0.03 -8.79 18.85
N ALA A 506 -0.05 -9.87 18.07
CA ALA A 506 0.72 -10.04 16.84
C ALA A 506 0.21 -9.15 15.68
N GLY A 507 -0.99 -8.56 15.78
CA GLY A 507 -1.55 -7.63 14.81
C GLY A 507 -2.77 -8.13 14.02
N ALA A 508 -3.43 -9.20 14.46
CA ALA A 508 -4.72 -9.62 13.88
C ALA A 508 -5.90 -8.80 14.42
N THR A 509 -6.84 -8.42 13.57
CA THR A 509 -7.93 -7.49 13.90
C THR A 509 -9.23 -8.18 14.35
N GLU A 510 -9.56 -9.34 13.78
CA GLU A 510 -10.83 -10.06 14.04
C GLU A 510 -10.57 -11.51 14.45
N VAL A 511 -10.06 -11.70 15.68
CA VAL A 511 -9.68 -13.03 16.17
C VAL A 511 -10.84 -13.71 16.88
N ASN A 512 -11.40 -14.75 16.25
CA ASN A 512 -12.49 -15.56 16.78
C ASN A 512 -12.01 -16.83 17.52
N SER A 513 -10.77 -17.28 17.27
CA SER A 513 -10.18 -18.44 17.94
C SER A 513 -9.77 -18.12 19.39
N GLN A 514 -10.36 -18.79 20.38
CA GLN A 514 -10.11 -18.60 21.81
C GLN A 514 -9.61 -19.91 22.46
N ALA A 515 -8.38 -20.31 22.13
CA ALA A 515 -7.79 -21.55 22.63
C ALA A 515 -6.79 -21.30 23.77
N LEU A 516 -6.83 -22.14 24.81
CA LEU A 516 -5.87 -22.12 25.91
C LEU A 516 -4.50 -22.61 25.44
N ILE A 517 -3.42 -22.01 25.95
CA ILE A 517 -2.06 -22.41 25.63
C ILE A 517 -1.54 -23.46 26.63
N ALA A 518 -1.02 -24.57 26.12
CA ALA A 518 -0.46 -25.65 26.92
C ALA A 518 0.99 -25.99 26.47
N PRO A 519 2.02 -25.52 27.19
CA PRO A 519 3.40 -25.85 26.85
C PRO A 519 3.74 -27.31 27.24
N ILE A 520 4.25 -28.10 26.30
CA ILE A 520 4.65 -29.51 26.51
C ILE A 520 6.12 -29.62 26.88
N LEU A 521 7.00 -29.10 26.02
CA LEU A 521 8.45 -29.11 26.20
C LEU A 521 8.99 -27.70 26.04
N GLU A 522 10.00 -27.41 26.85
CA GLU A 522 10.76 -26.17 26.82
C GLU A 522 12.28 -26.45 26.73
N SER A 523 13.06 -25.46 26.29
CA SER A 523 14.53 -25.61 26.27
C SER A 523 15.09 -25.80 27.68
N ARG A 524 16.09 -26.69 27.81
CA ARG A 524 16.80 -26.93 29.08
C ARG A 524 17.56 -25.70 29.57
N ASN A 525 17.89 -24.76 28.69
CA ASN A 525 18.69 -23.58 29.01
C ASN A 525 17.86 -22.34 29.39
N LEU A 526 16.54 -22.49 29.61
CA LEU A 526 15.70 -21.42 30.16
C LEU A 526 16.14 -21.04 31.58
N ASP A 527 16.09 -19.75 31.91
CA ASP A 527 16.28 -19.24 33.27
C ASP A 527 15.12 -19.61 34.20
N SER A 528 15.27 -19.32 35.50
CA SER A 528 14.27 -19.67 36.52
C SER A 528 12.91 -19.02 36.29
N ASP A 529 12.88 -17.77 35.84
CA ASP A 529 11.65 -17.00 35.71
C ASP A 529 10.86 -17.47 34.49
N ALA A 530 11.55 -17.72 33.38
CA ALA A 530 10.97 -18.31 32.18
C ALA A 530 10.43 -19.74 32.43
N ARG A 531 11.13 -20.56 33.22
CA ARG A 531 10.62 -21.89 33.63
C ARG A 531 9.38 -21.79 34.50
N ASN A 532 9.39 -20.89 35.49
CA ASN A 532 8.24 -20.66 36.36
C ASN A 532 7.00 -20.23 35.57
N LEU A 533 7.17 -19.33 34.59
CA LEU A 533 6.10 -18.92 33.67
C LEU A 533 5.49 -20.11 32.90
N VAL A 534 6.34 -21.00 32.36
CA VAL A 534 5.90 -22.20 31.63
C VAL A 534 5.07 -23.11 32.54
N THR A 535 5.55 -23.36 33.75
CA THR A 535 4.85 -24.18 34.75
C THR A 535 3.54 -23.52 35.21
N GLU A 536 3.54 -22.21 35.46
CA GLU A 536 2.35 -21.46 35.88
C GLU A 536 1.27 -21.47 34.79
N THR A 537 1.65 -21.23 33.54
CA THR A 537 0.72 -21.26 32.39
C THR A 537 0.09 -22.64 32.25
N ARG A 538 0.89 -23.71 32.38
CA ARG A 538 0.38 -25.09 32.35
C ARG A 538 -0.62 -25.35 33.48
N ASN A 539 -0.31 -24.93 34.71
CA ASN A 539 -1.17 -25.11 35.87
C ASN A 539 -2.49 -24.33 35.74
N LYS A 540 -2.45 -23.11 35.18
CA LYS A 540 -3.65 -22.32 34.87
C LYS A 540 -4.53 -23.02 33.84
N THR A 541 -3.93 -23.51 32.75
CA THR A 541 -4.65 -24.27 31.72
C THR A 541 -5.32 -25.51 32.30
N LEU A 542 -4.63 -26.27 33.18
CA LEU A 542 -5.25 -27.37 33.94
C LEU A 542 -6.48 -26.94 34.72
N ALA A 543 -6.34 -25.87 35.51
CA ALA A 543 -7.38 -25.39 36.41
C ALA A 543 -8.62 -24.95 35.63
N ILE A 544 -8.44 -24.32 34.46
CA ILE A 544 -9.55 -23.90 33.58
C ILE A 544 -10.23 -25.12 32.93
N LEU A 545 -9.47 -26.16 32.58
CA LEU A 545 -10.00 -27.40 32.01
C LEU A 545 -10.61 -28.34 33.06
N GLY A 546 -10.40 -28.07 34.35
CA GLY A 546 -10.89 -28.91 35.44
C GLY A 546 -10.15 -30.25 35.58
N PHE A 547 -8.87 -30.28 35.20
CA PHE A 547 -8.02 -31.46 35.29
C PHE A 547 -7.11 -31.42 36.53
N ASP A 548 -6.81 -32.60 37.08
CA ASP A 548 -6.00 -32.75 38.29
C ASP A 548 -4.66 -33.43 37.95
N ARG A 549 -3.58 -32.95 38.57
CA ARG A 549 -2.21 -33.53 38.53
C ARG A 549 -1.55 -33.55 37.15
N PRO A 550 -0.85 -32.48 36.74
CA PRO A 550 -0.07 -32.50 35.51
C PRO A 550 1.11 -33.47 35.65
N GLN A 551 1.52 -34.13 34.57
CA GLN A 551 2.83 -34.79 34.56
C GLN A 551 3.96 -33.76 34.53
N ASP A 552 5.00 -34.03 35.31
CA ASP A 552 6.22 -33.22 35.30
C ASP A 552 6.96 -33.35 33.96
N THR A 553 7.55 -32.25 33.49
CA THR A 553 8.28 -32.24 32.21
C THR A 553 9.46 -33.22 32.22
N THR A 554 10.09 -33.45 33.39
CA THR A 554 11.19 -34.44 33.51
C THR A 554 10.70 -35.84 33.19
N SER A 555 9.55 -36.24 33.74
CA SER A 555 8.95 -37.55 33.47
C SER A 555 8.58 -37.72 31.99
N ILE A 556 8.10 -36.67 31.33
CA ILE A 556 7.83 -36.69 29.89
C ILE A 556 9.12 -36.85 29.07
N ARG A 557 10.20 -36.15 29.44
CA ARG A 557 11.51 -36.28 28.76
C ARG A 557 12.09 -37.68 28.94
N ASP A 558 11.97 -38.26 30.13
CA ASP A 558 12.45 -39.62 30.42
C ASP A 558 11.64 -40.65 29.61
N LEU A 559 10.31 -40.51 29.57
CA LEU A 559 9.44 -41.33 28.75
C LEU A 559 9.83 -41.30 27.27
N ILE A 560 10.05 -40.12 26.69
CA ILE A 560 10.45 -39.99 25.27
C ILE A 560 11.81 -40.64 25.06
N SER A 561 12.76 -40.40 25.96
CA SER A 561 14.12 -40.96 25.88
C SER A 561 14.12 -42.49 25.99
N ASP A 562 13.27 -43.06 26.84
CA ASP A 562 13.14 -44.51 27.00
C ASP A 562 12.46 -45.14 25.79
N ASN A 563 11.43 -44.51 25.21
CA ASN A 563 10.81 -44.99 23.98
C ASN A 563 11.75 -44.90 22.77
N CYS A 564 12.71 -43.97 22.74
CA CYS A 564 13.73 -43.90 21.68
C CYS A 564 14.72 -45.09 21.72
N LYS A 565 14.80 -45.83 22.84
CA LYS A 565 15.61 -47.07 22.93
C LYS A 565 14.92 -48.27 22.29
N ILE A 566 13.64 -48.14 21.95
CA ILE A 566 12.81 -49.20 21.37
C ILE A 566 12.54 -48.85 19.90
N GLN A 567 12.59 -49.84 19.02
CA GLN A 567 12.24 -49.65 17.61
C GLN A 567 10.72 -49.60 17.46
N LEU A 568 10.16 -48.39 17.37
CA LEU A 568 8.74 -48.12 17.18
C LEU A 568 8.51 -47.52 15.80
N HIS A 569 7.40 -47.85 15.15
CA HIS A 569 7.05 -47.24 13.86
C HIS A 569 6.33 -45.89 14.05
N GLU A 570 6.23 -45.10 12.98
CA GLU A 570 5.68 -43.72 13.04
C GLU A 570 4.27 -43.64 13.65
N GLY A 571 3.39 -44.59 13.31
CA GLY A 571 2.04 -44.67 13.90
C GLY A 571 1.98 -44.98 15.41
N GLU A 572 2.97 -45.68 15.97
CA GLU A 572 3.09 -45.90 17.42
C GLU A 572 3.57 -44.63 18.10
N TRP A 573 4.59 -43.98 17.53
CA TRP A 573 5.05 -42.67 17.99
C TRP A 573 3.96 -41.61 17.94
N ARG A 574 3.11 -41.60 16.90
CA ARG A 574 1.95 -40.70 16.84
C ARG A 574 1.04 -40.89 18.06
N LYS A 575 0.73 -42.13 18.46
CA LYS A 575 -0.09 -42.41 19.65
C LYS A 575 0.59 -41.92 20.93
N ILE A 576 1.89 -42.17 21.07
CA ILE A 576 2.69 -41.70 22.22
C ILE A 576 2.66 -40.17 22.33
N TRP A 577 2.85 -39.45 21.22
CA TRP A 577 2.78 -37.98 21.22
C TRP A 577 1.40 -37.45 21.62
N LEU A 578 0.33 -38.07 21.12
CA LEU A 578 -1.05 -37.69 21.50
C LEU A 578 -1.31 -37.96 22.99
N ASP A 579 -0.84 -39.08 23.52
CA ASP A 579 -0.96 -39.39 24.94
C ASP A 579 -0.15 -38.43 25.81
N ILE A 580 1.07 -38.05 25.38
CA ILE A 580 1.89 -37.02 26.04
C ILE A 580 1.14 -35.69 26.11
N MET A 581 0.49 -35.26 25.02
CA MET A 581 -0.31 -34.03 24.99
C MET A 581 -1.40 -34.06 26.08
N ALA A 582 -2.10 -35.18 26.23
CA ALA A 582 -3.10 -35.35 27.28
C ALA A 582 -2.50 -35.37 28.70
N TRP A 583 -1.41 -36.11 28.90
CA TRP A 583 -0.82 -36.30 30.23
C TRP A 583 -0.18 -35.01 30.77
N VAL A 584 0.39 -34.17 29.91
CA VAL A 584 0.96 -32.87 30.30
C VAL A 584 -0.11 -31.97 30.93
N ILE A 585 -1.34 -32.03 30.43
CA ILE A 585 -2.45 -31.26 30.97
C ILE A 585 -3.26 -32.04 32.03
N GLY A 586 -2.77 -33.17 32.53
CA GLY A 586 -3.43 -33.95 33.58
C GLY A 586 -4.67 -34.72 33.13
N PHE A 587 -4.87 -34.90 31.81
CA PHE A 587 -5.98 -35.70 31.29
C PHE A 587 -5.59 -37.18 31.20
N GLU A 588 -6.26 -38.03 31.98
CA GLU A 588 -6.02 -39.48 32.07
C GLU A 588 -4.52 -39.86 32.09
N PRO A 589 -3.71 -39.31 33.02
CA PRO A 589 -2.26 -39.47 33.00
C PRO A 589 -1.85 -40.95 33.05
N GLN A 590 -0.89 -41.34 32.21
CA GLN A 590 -0.38 -42.72 32.03
C GLN A 590 -1.38 -43.71 31.43
N ASN A 591 -2.60 -43.29 31.06
CA ASN A 591 -3.54 -44.13 30.34
C ASN A 591 -3.25 -44.11 28.83
N LYS A 592 -3.19 -45.28 28.19
CA LYS A 592 -3.00 -45.38 26.73
C LYS A 592 -4.27 -44.97 26.02
N GLY A 593 -4.16 -44.13 24.99
CA GLY A 593 -5.30 -43.59 24.25
C GLY A 593 -5.92 -42.32 24.87
N ALA A 594 -5.34 -41.80 25.95
CA ALA A 594 -5.74 -40.54 26.56
C ALA A 594 -5.80 -39.38 25.55
N GLY A 595 -4.90 -39.34 24.56
CA GLY A 595 -4.90 -38.30 23.54
C GLY A 595 -6.15 -38.30 22.65
N GLN A 596 -6.70 -39.48 22.34
CA GLN A 596 -7.94 -39.60 21.56
C GLN A 596 -9.15 -39.19 22.41
N ASN A 597 -9.22 -39.69 23.64
CA ASN A 597 -10.27 -39.35 24.61
C ASN A 597 -10.31 -37.85 24.91
N LEU A 598 -9.15 -37.17 24.95
CA LEU A 598 -9.06 -35.73 25.16
C LEU A 598 -9.78 -34.93 24.07
N THR A 599 -9.65 -35.36 22.81
CA THR A 599 -10.27 -34.69 21.66
C THR A 599 -11.80 -34.71 21.78
N GLU A 600 -12.35 -35.88 22.15
CA GLU A 600 -13.79 -36.05 22.37
C GLU A 600 -14.27 -35.21 23.57
N TYR A 601 -13.52 -35.22 24.67
CA TYR A 601 -13.84 -34.43 25.86
C TYR A 601 -13.92 -32.93 25.56
N LEU A 602 -12.91 -32.38 24.90
CA LEU A 602 -12.85 -30.95 24.58
C LEU A 602 -13.95 -30.53 23.61
N THR A 603 -14.30 -31.39 22.64
CA THR A 603 -15.42 -31.15 21.73
C THR A 603 -16.75 -31.08 22.47
N GLN A 604 -16.99 -31.97 23.43
CA GLN A 604 -18.22 -31.96 24.25
C GLN A 604 -18.32 -30.75 25.18
N LYS A 605 -17.18 -30.18 25.58
CA LYS A 605 -17.11 -29.02 26.48
C LYS A 605 -17.00 -27.68 25.75
N ASP A 606 -16.95 -27.69 24.41
CA ASP A 606 -16.70 -26.51 23.57
C ASP A 606 -15.43 -25.75 24.00
N GLN A 607 -14.37 -26.50 24.29
CA GLN A 607 -13.07 -25.98 24.71
C GLN A 607 -12.01 -26.28 23.65
N GLN A 608 -11.03 -25.38 23.53
CA GLN A 608 -9.93 -25.52 22.58
C GLN A 608 -8.59 -25.35 23.29
N VAL A 609 -7.59 -26.15 22.88
CA VAL A 609 -6.24 -26.12 23.45
C VAL A 609 -5.20 -26.12 22.32
N VAL A 610 -4.23 -25.22 22.42
CA VAL A 610 -3.05 -25.16 21.54
C VAL A 610 -1.83 -25.59 22.34
N PHE A 611 -1.25 -26.70 21.92
CA PHE A 611 -0.01 -27.20 22.48
C PHE A 611 1.20 -26.51 21.86
N VAL A 612 2.22 -26.22 22.66
CA VAL A 612 3.44 -25.54 22.17
C VAL A 612 4.68 -26.32 22.59
N ILE A 613 5.61 -26.53 21.66
CA ILE A 613 6.84 -27.30 21.85
C ILE A 613 8.05 -26.46 21.44
N ASP A 614 9.05 -26.34 22.32
CA ASP A 614 10.40 -25.83 22.02
C ASP A 614 11.48 -26.74 22.61
N GLY A 615 12.74 -26.57 22.20
CA GLY A 615 13.88 -27.28 22.78
C GLY A 615 14.02 -28.75 22.38
N LEU A 616 13.51 -29.14 21.21
CA LEU A 616 13.65 -30.51 20.70
C LEU A 616 15.12 -30.93 20.52
N GLU A 617 16.01 -29.98 20.23
CA GLU A 617 17.46 -30.19 20.14
C GLU A 617 18.11 -30.68 21.45
N ASP A 618 17.51 -30.35 22.59
CA ASP A 618 18.03 -30.74 23.90
C ASP A 618 17.72 -32.21 24.21
N LEU A 619 16.63 -32.72 23.62
CA LEU A 619 16.11 -34.08 23.80
C LEU A 619 16.69 -35.05 22.76
N PHE A 620 16.69 -34.63 21.49
CA PHE A 620 17.21 -35.41 20.38
C PHE A 620 18.61 -34.89 20.02
N GLN A 621 19.65 -35.43 20.65
CA GLN A 621 21.04 -34.97 20.40
C GLN A 621 21.72 -35.72 19.25
N ASN A 622 21.26 -36.94 18.94
CA ASN A 622 21.86 -37.81 17.91
C ASN A 622 20.97 -37.93 16.66
N PHE A 623 20.11 -36.93 16.41
CA PHE A 623 19.14 -36.92 15.31
C PHE A 623 19.77 -37.10 13.92
N ALA A 624 21.05 -36.79 13.74
CA ALA A 624 21.75 -36.99 12.47
C ALA A 624 22.10 -38.47 12.18
N SER A 625 22.19 -39.32 13.21
CA SER A 625 22.68 -40.71 13.08
C SER A 625 21.77 -41.79 13.66
N ASP A 626 20.82 -41.43 14.52
CA ASP A 626 19.94 -42.38 15.24
C ASP A 626 18.55 -42.45 14.58
N GLU A 627 18.25 -43.59 13.92
CA GLU A 627 16.98 -43.80 13.20
C GLU A 627 15.75 -43.79 14.12
N ASN A 628 15.87 -44.22 15.39
CA ASN A 628 14.73 -44.21 16.30
C ASN A 628 14.35 -42.77 16.66
N GLN A 629 15.35 -41.92 16.91
CA GLN A 629 15.14 -40.48 17.14
C GLN A 629 14.54 -39.80 15.90
N GLN A 630 15.04 -40.13 14.70
CA GLN A 630 14.49 -39.60 13.44
C GLN A 630 13.02 -40.03 13.26
N THR A 631 12.66 -41.26 13.59
CA THR A 631 11.29 -41.78 13.51
C THR A 631 10.35 -41.06 14.48
N ALA A 632 10.80 -40.84 15.72
CA ALA A 632 10.06 -40.08 16.73
C ALA A 632 9.78 -38.64 16.29
N LEU A 633 10.80 -37.97 15.73
CA LEU A 633 10.71 -36.63 15.16
C LEU A 633 9.78 -36.59 13.95
N ARG A 634 9.89 -37.55 13.03
CA ARG A 634 9.04 -37.59 11.84
C ARG A 634 7.57 -37.77 12.19
N ALA A 635 7.27 -38.64 13.16
CA ALA A 635 5.91 -38.80 13.69
C ALA A 635 5.37 -37.48 14.29
N LEU A 636 6.18 -36.76 15.08
CA LEU A 636 5.78 -35.47 15.65
C LEU A 636 5.54 -34.39 14.59
N LEU A 637 6.38 -34.36 13.55
CA LEU A 637 6.41 -33.28 12.56
C LEU A 637 5.44 -33.49 11.38
N GLN A 638 5.08 -34.73 11.08
CA GLN A 638 4.23 -35.09 9.93
C GLN A 638 2.92 -35.76 10.36
N GLU A 639 3.02 -36.85 11.13
CA GLU A 639 1.86 -37.69 11.48
C GLU A 639 0.91 -37.05 12.50
N VAL A 640 1.44 -36.37 13.51
CA VAL A 640 0.62 -35.69 14.53
C VAL A 640 -0.16 -34.51 13.93
N PRO A 641 0.46 -33.55 13.20
CA PRO A 641 -0.27 -32.49 12.51
C PRO A 641 -1.37 -33.01 11.57
N LEU A 642 -1.04 -34.04 10.76
CA LEU A 642 -2.01 -34.63 9.83
C LEU A 642 -3.22 -35.22 10.56
N TRP A 643 -3.00 -35.87 11.70
CA TRP A 643 -4.07 -36.44 12.51
C TRP A 643 -4.94 -35.37 13.17
N LEU A 644 -4.34 -34.27 13.65
CA LEU A 644 -5.07 -33.15 14.25
C LEU A 644 -5.93 -32.40 13.22
N GLU A 645 -5.44 -32.22 11.99
CA GLU A 645 -6.17 -31.54 10.91
C GLU A 645 -7.47 -32.24 10.51
N GLN A 646 -7.54 -33.55 10.73
CA GLN A 646 -8.68 -34.43 10.42
C GLN A 646 -9.76 -34.43 11.52
N GLN A 647 -9.51 -33.84 12.69
CA GLN A 647 -10.48 -33.88 13.79
C GLN A 647 -11.66 -32.93 13.53
N PRO A 648 -12.93 -33.39 13.67
CA PRO A 648 -14.11 -32.53 13.60
C PRO A 648 -14.05 -31.40 14.63
N GLY A 649 -14.41 -30.18 14.24
CA GLY A 649 -14.43 -29.01 15.14
C GLY A 649 -13.04 -28.50 15.58
N ARG A 650 -11.96 -29.26 15.31
CA ARG A 650 -10.57 -28.95 15.66
C ARG A 650 -10.45 -28.37 17.08
N PRO A 651 -10.65 -29.19 18.13
CA PRO A 651 -10.46 -28.75 19.51
C PRO A 651 -8.97 -28.68 19.92
N LEU A 652 -8.08 -29.33 19.14
CA LEU A 652 -6.66 -29.44 19.44
C LEU A 652 -5.75 -28.86 18.35
N GLY A 653 -4.85 -27.99 18.78
CA GLY A 653 -3.84 -27.34 17.94
C GLY A 653 -2.44 -27.64 18.44
N ILE A 654 -1.44 -27.43 17.60
CA ILE A 654 -0.04 -27.60 17.96
C ILE A 654 0.86 -26.60 17.22
N VAL A 655 1.81 -26.01 17.93
CA VAL A 655 2.87 -25.15 17.40
C VAL A 655 4.22 -25.74 17.79
N ILE A 656 4.97 -26.24 16.80
CA ILE A 656 6.24 -26.94 17.03
C ILE A 656 7.40 -26.06 16.55
N PHE A 657 8.24 -25.59 17.46
CA PHE A 657 9.48 -24.89 17.12
C PHE A 657 10.61 -25.90 16.89
N ILE A 658 11.26 -25.83 15.73
CA ILE A 658 12.33 -26.77 15.39
C ILE A 658 13.45 -26.11 14.58
N ARG A 659 14.68 -26.60 14.77
CA ARG A 659 15.81 -26.18 13.96
C ARG A 659 15.76 -26.80 12.56
N ARG A 660 16.25 -26.04 11.58
CA ARG A 660 16.26 -26.45 10.17
C ARG A 660 17.08 -27.72 9.92
N ASP A 661 18.22 -27.87 10.56
CA ASP A 661 19.10 -29.04 10.43
C ASP A 661 18.42 -30.33 10.92
N ILE A 662 17.71 -30.27 12.06
CA ILE A 662 16.93 -31.41 12.56
C ILE A 662 15.88 -31.86 11.54
N VAL A 663 15.18 -30.92 10.90
CA VAL A 663 14.17 -31.26 9.86
C VAL A 663 14.82 -31.93 8.65
N VAL A 664 15.97 -31.42 8.21
CA VAL A 664 16.70 -31.97 7.04
C VAL A 664 17.19 -33.38 7.33
N ASP A 665 17.72 -33.63 8.53
CA ASP A 665 18.30 -34.93 8.89
C ASP A 665 17.22 -35.97 9.28
N ALA A 666 16.09 -35.56 9.86
CA ALA A 666 15.02 -36.49 10.24
C ALA A 666 14.11 -36.93 9.08
N ILE A 667 14.04 -36.12 8.00
CA ILE A 667 13.10 -36.29 6.89
C ILE A 667 13.86 -36.44 5.55
N HIS A 668 14.40 -37.63 5.31
CA HIS A 668 15.24 -37.90 4.13
C HIS A 668 14.53 -37.70 2.78
N GLN A 669 13.23 -38.03 2.71
CA GLN A 669 12.41 -37.87 1.51
C GLN A 669 11.31 -36.83 1.82
N ASN A 670 11.28 -35.73 1.06
CA ASN A 670 10.29 -34.63 1.16
C ASN A 670 10.53 -33.53 2.21
N ALA A 671 11.72 -33.41 2.83
CA ALA A 671 12.03 -32.28 3.72
C ALA A 671 11.77 -30.91 3.08
N ALA A 672 12.11 -30.75 1.79
CA ALA A 672 11.86 -29.50 1.05
C ALA A 672 10.35 -29.18 0.95
N GLN A 673 9.52 -30.17 0.60
CA GLN A 673 8.08 -30.00 0.50
C GLN A 673 7.43 -29.64 1.85
N MET A 674 7.90 -30.26 2.94
CA MET A 674 7.45 -29.91 4.29
C MET A 674 7.88 -28.50 4.68
N MET A 675 9.13 -28.12 4.43
CA MET A 675 9.62 -26.76 4.70
C MET A 675 8.88 -25.71 3.88
N ASP A 676 8.51 -26.02 2.64
CA ASP A 676 7.72 -25.12 1.79
C ASP A 676 6.29 -24.93 2.31
N ARG A 677 5.66 -25.99 2.85
CA ARG A 677 4.32 -25.89 3.49
C ARG A 677 4.29 -24.85 4.61
N TYR A 678 5.32 -24.80 5.46
CA TYR A 678 5.40 -23.88 6.61
C TYR A 678 6.32 -22.67 6.37
N ARG A 679 6.73 -22.44 5.12
CA ARG A 679 7.63 -21.34 4.74
C ARG A 679 7.15 -19.96 5.19
N PRO A 680 5.85 -19.61 5.14
CA PRO A 680 5.37 -18.31 5.61
C PRO A 680 5.63 -18.02 7.10
N TYR A 681 5.76 -19.08 7.91
CA TYR A 681 5.96 -19.00 9.36
C TYR A 681 7.42 -19.23 9.76
N ALA A 682 8.30 -19.55 8.81
CA ALA A 682 9.69 -19.85 9.09
C ALA A 682 10.41 -18.63 9.71
N LEU A 683 10.99 -18.81 10.90
CA LEU A 683 11.72 -17.75 11.59
C LEU A 683 13.06 -17.52 10.90
N LYS A 684 13.10 -16.47 10.07
CA LYS A 684 14.30 -15.99 9.39
C LYS A 684 14.35 -14.47 9.47
N TRP A 685 15.49 -13.95 9.90
CA TRP A 685 15.73 -12.51 9.88
C TRP A 685 16.17 -12.10 8.48
N SER A 686 15.24 -11.50 7.74
CA SER A 686 15.58 -10.77 6.53
C SER A 686 16.27 -9.45 6.90
N ARG A 687 16.90 -8.82 5.90
CA ARG A 687 17.47 -7.48 6.03
C ARG A 687 16.42 -6.45 6.42
N GLU A 688 15.24 -6.54 5.81
CA GLU A 688 14.07 -5.73 6.16
C GLU A 688 13.65 -6.00 7.61
N GLY A 689 13.50 -7.27 8.00
CA GLY A 689 13.16 -7.64 9.37
C GLY A 689 14.15 -7.07 10.39
N ALA A 690 15.44 -7.12 10.09
CA ALA A 690 16.48 -6.52 10.93
C ALA A 690 16.31 -5.00 11.07
N LEU A 691 16.07 -4.26 9.97
CA LEU A 691 15.82 -2.82 10.05
C LEU A 691 14.51 -2.49 10.76
N ARG A 692 13.45 -3.29 10.58
CA ARG A 692 12.19 -3.16 11.31
C ARG A 692 12.38 -3.37 12.81
N LEU A 693 13.20 -4.34 13.21
CA LEU A 693 13.56 -4.53 14.61
C LEU A 693 14.27 -3.29 15.17
N VAL A 694 15.24 -2.74 14.44
CA VAL A 694 15.94 -1.51 14.86
C VAL A 694 14.95 -0.35 15.02
N ALA A 695 14.05 -0.19 14.05
CA ALA A 695 13.03 0.85 14.10
C ALA A 695 12.08 0.67 15.29
N TRP A 696 11.57 -0.55 15.50
CA TRP A 696 10.74 -0.88 16.66
C TRP A 696 11.45 -0.61 17.99
N VAL A 697 12.74 -0.93 18.13
CA VAL A 697 13.51 -0.63 19.34
C VAL A 697 13.58 0.88 19.60
N ILE A 698 13.76 1.69 18.57
CA ILE A 698 13.92 3.14 18.71
C ILE A 698 12.61 3.81 19.08
N ASP A 699 11.53 3.40 18.42
CA ASP A 699 10.21 3.98 18.62
C ASP A 699 9.56 3.50 19.92
N LYS A 700 9.62 2.20 20.24
CA LYS A 700 9.11 1.65 21.53
C LYS A 700 9.67 2.40 22.74
N PHE A 701 10.88 2.93 22.59
CA PHE A 701 11.57 3.63 23.65
C PHE A 701 11.54 5.15 23.55
N GLU A 702 10.76 5.70 22.61
CA GLU A 702 10.59 7.13 22.35
C GLU A 702 11.92 7.87 22.17
N ILE A 703 12.92 7.17 21.60
CA ILE A 703 14.28 7.69 21.48
C ILE A 703 14.36 8.65 20.29
N ILE A 704 13.75 8.26 19.17
CA ILE A 704 13.51 9.10 17.98
C ILE A 704 12.02 8.97 17.68
N GLU A 705 11.32 10.10 17.51
CA GLU A 705 9.97 10.08 16.96
C GLU A 705 10.03 9.50 15.55
N MET A 706 9.52 8.29 15.38
CA MET A 706 9.35 7.69 14.06
C MET A 706 7.98 8.07 13.51
N VAL A 707 7.88 8.11 12.18
CA VAL A 707 6.68 8.61 11.50
C VAL A 707 5.46 7.73 11.79
N ASP A 708 5.64 6.40 11.94
CA ASP A 708 4.56 5.45 12.26
C ASP A 708 5.12 4.02 12.51
N ILE A 709 4.98 3.45 13.72
CA ILE A 709 5.37 2.04 14.00
C ILE A 709 4.53 1.04 13.20
N ASP A 710 3.24 1.33 12.99
CA ASP A 710 2.27 0.37 12.45
C ASP A 710 2.55 0.08 10.96
N LYS A 711 3.28 0.98 10.30
CA LYS A 711 3.66 0.91 8.88
C LYS A 711 5.06 0.37 8.64
N LEU A 712 5.85 0.09 9.69
CA LEU A 712 7.19 -0.50 9.54
C LEU A 712 7.17 -1.79 8.71
N GLN A 713 6.05 -2.54 8.77
CA GLN A 713 5.91 -3.82 8.08
C GLN A 713 5.73 -3.71 6.57
N ASP A 714 5.20 -2.60 6.08
CA ASP A 714 4.99 -2.38 4.65
C ASP A 714 6.20 -1.71 3.97
N MET A 715 7.11 -1.18 4.78
CA MET A 715 8.29 -0.48 4.29
C MET A 715 9.33 -1.44 3.72
N ASP A 716 9.91 -1.08 2.58
CA ASP A 716 11.03 -1.79 1.97
C ASP A 716 12.39 -1.45 2.63
N GLU A 717 13.47 -2.15 2.23
CA GLU A 717 14.81 -1.92 2.79
C GLU A 717 15.29 -0.46 2.62
N GLU A 718 14.93 0.23 1.53
CA GLU A 718 15.36 1.61 1.28
C GLU A 718 14.56 2.61 2.11
N GLU A 719 13.25 2.42 2.25
CA GLU A 719 12.37 3.18 3.11
C GLU A 719 12.81 3.07 4.57
N LEU A 720 13.00 1.86 5.08
CA LEU A 720 13.50 1.62 6.43
C LEU A 720 14.88 2.26 6.66
N ALA A 721 15.78 2.16 5.66
CA ALA A 721 17.09 2.80 5.76
C ALA A 721 17.02 4.34 5.77
N ARG A 722 16.01 4.94 5.13
CA ARG A 722 15.76 6.40 5.15
C ARG A 722 15.23 6.86 6.50
N GLU A 723 14.30 6.14 7.11
CA GLU A 723 13.79 6.45 8.46
C GLU A 723 14.89 6.36 9.52
N LEU A 724 15.82 5.41 9.37
CA LEU A 724 16.92 5.19 10.30
C LEU A 724 18.12 6.14 10.10
N VAL A 725 18.00 7.18 9.26
CA VAL A 725 19.07 8.16 9.06
C VAL A 725 19.39 8.93 10.35
N LEU A 726 18.39 9.28 11.15
CA LEU A 726 18.62 9.96 12.44
C LEU A 726 19.32 9.06 13.47
N LEU A 727 19.29 7.73 13.28
CA LEU A 727 20.01 6.80 14.12
C LEU A 727 21.51 6.80 13.80
N TRP A 728 21.91 6.44 12.57
CA TRP A 728 23.33 6.19 12.23
C TRP A 728 23.83 6.98 11.00
N GLY A 729 23.04 7.93 10.50
CA GLY A 729 23.29 8.76 9.32
C GLY A 729 23.15 8.02 7.99
N LYS A 730 23.18 8.77 6.88
CA LYS A 730 23.12 8.17 5.53
C LYS A 730 24.35 7.33 5.20
N LYS A 731 25.52 7.74 5.70
CA LYS A 731 26.84 7.09 5.49
C LYS A 731 27.62 7.00 6.80
N LEU A 732 28.59 6.08 6.88
CA LEU A 732 29.54 5.92 8.00
C LEU A 732 30.63 7.02 8.05
N GLY A 733 30.19 8.27 7.84
CA GLY A 733 30.95 9.51 7.82
C GLY A 733 29.97 10.67 7.56
N SER A 734 30.48 11.80 7.07
CA SER A 734 29.60 12.86 6.54
C SER A 734 28.86 12.41 5.28
N ASP A 735 27.73 13.04 4.94
CA ASP A 735 26.97 12.74 3.71
C ASP A 735 27.83 12.85 2.43
N ARG A 736 28.82 13.76 2.44
CA ARG A 736 29.79 13.97 1.34
C ARG A 736 30.97 12.98 1.31
N SER A 737 31.08 12.07 2.28
CA SER A 737 32.20 11.14 2.38
C SER A 737 32.11 10.00 1.34
N LYS A 738 33.25 9.34 1.08
CA LYS A 738 33.35 8.11 0.25
C LYS A 738 33.01 6.83 1.03
N GLU A 739 32.51 6.97 2.27
CA GLU A 739 32.13 5.86 3.13
C GLU A 739 30.83 5.20 2.64
N PRO A 740 30.61 3.90 2.95
CA PRO A 740 29.40 3.19 2.56
C PRO A 740 28.16 3.72 3.31
N ARG A 741 26.97 3.40 2.78
CA ARG A 741 25.69 3.69 3.44
C ARG A 741 25.60 2.95 4.79
N SER A 742 25.23 3.65 5.86
CA SER A 742 25.31 3.12 7.23
C SER A 742 24.48 1.86 7.44
N ALA A 743 23.16 1.93 7.17
CA ALA A 743 22.24 0.79 7.32
C ALA A 743 22.72 -0.44 6.55
N LYS A 744 23.10 -0.25 5.29
CA LYS A 744 23.56 -1.35 4.43
C LYS A 744 24.84 -2.00 4.95
N TRP A 745 25.79 -1.19 5.41
CA TRP A 745 27.04 -1.68 5.98
C TRP A 745 26.81 -2.45 7.28
N VAL A 746 25.96 -1.94 8.18
CA VAL A 746 25.64 -2.62 9.45
C VAL A 746 25.06 -4.01 9.20
N LEU A 747 24.07 -4.11 8.32
CA LEU A 747 23.48 -5.39 7.96
C LEU A 747 24.49 -6.34 7.30
N ASP A 748 25.37 -5.84 6.43
CA ASP A 748 26.41 -6.65 5.78
C ASP A 748 27.50 -7.11 6.76
N ALA A 749 27.80 -6.32 7.80
CA ALA A 749 28.80 -6.63 8.82
C ALA A 749 28.30 -7.62 9.87
N LEU A 750 27.02 -7.56 10.23
CA LEU A 750 26.40 -8.50 11.18
C LEU A 750 25.97 -9.83 10.53
N SER A 751 25.89 -9.88 9.19
CA SER A 751 25.51 -11.07 8.46
C SER A 751 26.68 -12.06 8.36
N ASP A 752 26.39 -13.34 8.51
CA ASP A 752 27.28 -14.41 8.05
C ASP A 752 27.23 -14.54 6.50
N PHE A 753 27.99 -15.47 5.92
CA PHE A 753 27.95 -15.75 4.48
C PHE A 753 26.77 -16.63 4.03
N ASN A 754 25.98 -17.16 4.95
CA ASN A 754 24.68 -17.76 4.67
C ASN A 754 23.55 -16.72 4.64
N LEU A 755 23.90 -15.41 4.71
CA LEU A 755 23.00 -14.26 4.69
C LEU A 755 22.08 -14.19 5.91
N GLN A 756 22.46 -14.85 7.01
CA GLN A 756 21.68 -14.83 8.25
C GLN A 756 22.17 -13.70 9.15
N ILE A 757 21.20 -12.96 9.68
CA ILE A 757 21.40 -11.95 10.72
C ILE A 757 20.75 -12.48 11.99
N GLN A 758 21.41 -12.35 13.14
CA GLN A 758 20.78 -12.66 14.42
C GLN A 758 20.30 -11.37 15.08
N SER A 759 19.05 -11.37 15.55
CA SER A 759 18.46 -10.23 16.26
C SER A 759 19.27 -9.83 17.49
N ARG A 760 19.79 -10.83 18.22
CA ARG A 760 20.65 -10.63 19.39
C ARG A 760 21.88 -9.79 19.07
N ASP A 761 22.59 -10.12 17.99
CA ASP A 761 23.79 -9.36 17.56
C ASP A 761 23.44 -7.93 17.14
N LEU A 762 22.27 -7.73 16.53
CA LEU A 762 21.80 -6.42 16.10
C LEU A 762 21.44 -5.51 17.28
N VAL A 763 20.69 -6.03 18.24
CA VAL A 763 20.32 -5.30 19.46
C VAL A 763 21.55 -5.02 20.33
N ARG A 764 22.48 -5.98 20.43
CA ARG A 764 23.78 -5.80 21.09
C ARG A 764 24.59 -4.68 20.43
N LEU A 765 24.63 -4.65 19.10
CA LEU A 765 25.28 -3.57 18.35
C LEU A 765 24.66 -2.21 18.72
N LEU A 766 23.32 -2.09 18.79
CA LEU A 766 22.65 -0.85 19.15
C LEU A 766 23.07 -0.38 20.55
N SER A 767 23.07 -1.28 21.54
CA SER A 767 23.45 -0.96 22.92
C SER A 767 24.91 -0.47 23.00
N LEU A 768 25.84 -1.25 22.45
CA LEU A 768 27.27 -0.93 22.48
C LEU A 768 27.61 0.31 21.66
N ALA A 769 27.01 0.47 20.47
CA ALA A 769 27.24 1.64 19.64
C ALA A 769 26.71 2.91 20.33
N ALA A 770 25.59 2.83 21.05
CA ALA A 770 25.05 3.94 21.83
C ALA A 770 26.00 4.31 22.98
N SER A 771 26.47 3.33 23.74
CA SER A 771 27.48 3.50 24.80
C SER A 771 28.73 4.21 24.26
N ASN A 772 29.29 3.69 23.15
CA ASN A 772 30.48 4.25 22.49
C ASN A 772 30.24 5.63 21.86
N SER A 773 28.99 6.08 21.71
CA SER A 773 28.62 7.39 21.15
C SER A 773 28.36 8.45 22.22
N THR A 774 28.27 8.09 23.50
CA THR A 774 27.83 8.98 24.59
C THR A 774 28.68 10.25 24.73
N ASN A 775 30.00 10.13 24.55
CA ASN A 775 30.96 11.22 24.76
C ASN A 775 31.31 12.01 23.48
N ASP A 776 30.67 11.75 22.35
CA ASP A 776 30.97 12.43 21.09
C ASP A 776 30.22 13.76 20.92
N THR A 777 30.96 14.80 20.59
CA THR A 777 30.46 16.16 20.34
C THR A 777 30.49 16.55 18.86
N LYS A 778 31.01 15.70 17.97
CA LYS A 778 31.26 16.01 16.56
C LYS A 778 30.05 15.74 15.67
N PHE A 779 29.31 14.66 15.92
CA PHE A 779 28.13 14.28 15.16
C PHE A 779 26.87 14.59 15.97
N GLN A 780 26.18 15.68 15.58
CA GLN A 780 24.92 16.14 16.16
C GLN A 780 23.70 15.78 15.28
N ASP A 781 23.94 15.31 14.05
CA ASP A 781 22.91 14.92 13.09
C ASP A 781 22.35 13.51 13.31
N ARG A 782 22.92 12.75 14.26
CA ARG A 782 22.62 11.34 14.50
C ARG A 782 22.90 10.88 15.92
N LEU A 783 22.25 9.79 16.35
CA LEU A 783 22.49 9.17 17.66
C LEU A 783 23.77 8.35 17.73
N LEU A 784 24.03 7.48 16.75
CA LEU A 784 25.14 6.55 16.70
C LEU A 784 26.23 7.08 15.77
N ILE A 785 27.44 7.24 16.30
CA ILE A 785 28.56 7.77 15.53
C ILE A 785 29.28 6.64 14.76
N PRO A 786 29.90 6.93 13.61
CA PRO A 786 30.56 5.90 12.81
C PRO A 786 31.67 5.13 13.53
N LYS A 787 32.39 5.76 14.46
CA LYS A 787 33.40 5.09 15.27
C LYS A 787 32.76 4.11 16.27
N GLY A 788 31.72 4.55 16.99
CA GLY A 788 31.00 3.73 17.95
C GLY A 788 30.37 2.49 17.33
N ILE A 789 29.84 2.60 16.10
CA ILE A 789 29.32 1.45 15.34
C ILE A 789 30.42 0.44 14.99
N ARG A 790 31.61 0.91 14.56
CA ARG A 790 32.73 0.01 14.23
C ARG A 790 33.30 -0.68 15.48
N ASP A 791 33.45 0.07 16.57
CA ASP A 791 34.00 -0.44 17.83
C ASP A 791 33.04 -1.47 18.47
N ALA A 792 31.72 -1.28 18.32
CA ALA A 792 30.70 -2.23 18.80
C ALA A 792 30.79 -3.61 18.14
N LEU A 793 31.21 -3.71 16.88
CA LEU A 793 31.34 -5.00 16.18
C LEU A 793 32.37 -5.92 16.80
N ILE A 794 33.41 -5.37 17.44
CA ILE A 794 34.48 -6.17 18.06
C ILE A 794 33.88 -7.06 19.14
N GLU A 795 33.09 -6.45 20.03
CA GLU A 795 32.42 -7.16 21.12
C GLU A 795 31.30 -8.07 20.61
N CYS A 796 30.51 -7.64 19.61
CA CYS A 796 29.53 -8.52 18.97
C CYS A 796 30.20 -9.80 18.44
N SER A 797 31.40 -9.68 17.86
CA SER A 797 32.14 -10.81 17.31
C SER A 797 32.65 -11.76 18.40
N LEU A 798 33.13 -11.24 19.53
CA LEU A 798 33.58 -12.04 20.67
C LEU A 798 32.42 -12.87 21.25
N GLN A 799 31.30 -12.20 21.53
CA GLN A 799 30.10 -12.84 22.08
C GLN A 799 29.52 -13.89 21.13
N LYS A 800 29.48 -13.60 19.82
CA LYS A 800 29.05 -14.55 18.79
C LYS A 800 29.82 -15.86 18.83
N ILE A 801 31.16 -15.78 18.95
CA ILE A 801 32.02 -16.97 19.02
C ILE A 801 31.77 -17.75 20.30
N GLU A 802 31.59 -17.07 21.43
CA GLU A 802 31.27 -17.70 22.72
C GLU A 802 29.95 -18.47 22.65
N GLU A 803 28.88 -17.83 22.15
CA GLU A 803 27.54 -18.43 22.01
C GLU A 803 27.52 -19.65 21.08
N ILE A 804 28.28 -19.62 19.98
CA ILE A 804 28.40 -20.77 19.10
C ILE A 804 29.20 -21.89 19.77
N SER A 805 30.27 -21.53 20.49
CA SER A 805 31.15 -22.49 21.17
C SER A 805 30.46 -23.22 22.33
N GLN A 806 29.48 -22.60 22.98
CA GLN A 806 28.71 -23.22 24.06
C GLN A 806 27.78 -24.33 23.55
N GLU A 807 27.29 -24.22 22.31
CA GLU A 807 26.24 -25.12 21.80
C GLU A 807 26.70 -26.07 20.69
N ASN A 808 27.82 -25.79 20.01
CA ASN A 808 28.38 -26.66 18.99
C ASN A 808 29.82 -27.01 19.34
N THR A 809 30.01 -28.22 19.89
CA THR A 809 31.32 -28.75 20.31
C THR A 809 32.29 -28.86 19.13
N VAL A 810 31.82 -29.24 17.94
CA VAL A 810 32.65 -29.33 16.73
C VAL A 810 33.18 -27.95 16.32
N LEU A 811 32.32 -26.93 16.29
CA LEU A 811 32.75 -25.56 15.99
C LEU A 811 33.63 -24.97 17.09
N LYS A 812 33.36 -25.28 18.37
CA LYS A 812 34.22 -24.90 19.49
C LYS A 812 35.66 -25.35 19.28
N ASP A 813 35.85 -26.60 18.88
CA ASP A 813 37.17 -27.17 18.61
C ASP A 813 37.84 -26.44 17.43
N ILE A 814 37.11 -26.21 16.34
CA ILE A 814 37.62 -25.49 15.16
C ILE A 814 37.99 -24.03 15.52
N PHE A 815 37.16 -23.33 16.29
CA PHE A 815 37.44 -21.95 16.72
C PHE A 815 38.64 -21.88 17.65
N THR A 816 38.80 -22.88 18.53
CA THR A 816 39.97 -22.99 19.41
C THR A 816 41.24 -23.19 18.59
N ASP A 817 41.20 -24.07 17.59
CA ASP A 817 42.32 -24.27 16.65
C ASP A 817 42.68 -22.96 15.93
N LEU A 818 41.67 -22.24 15.42
CA LEU A 818 41.85 -20.94 14.74
C LEU A 818 42.45 -19.88 15.67
N LYS A 819 42.00 -19.81 16.93
CA LYS A 819 42.54 -18.90 17.96
C LYS A 819 43.98 -19.25 18.35
N ASN A 820 44.38 -20.52 18.30
CA ASN A 820 45.74 -20.95 18.62
C ASN A 820 46.75 -20.74 17.47
N LEU A 821 46.31 -20.27 16.30
CA LEU A 821 47.21 -19.98 15.18
C LEU A 821 48.20 -18.85 15.51
N PRO A 822 49.41 -18.87 14.94
CA PRO A 822 50.36 -17.75 15.06
C PRO A 822 49.76 -16.43 14.57
N LYS A 823 50.01 -15.31 15.27
CA LYS A 823 49.50 -13.97 14.87
C LYS A 823 49.81 -13.60 13.41
N LYS A 824 50.93 -14.07 12.86
CA LYS A 824 51.32 -13.81 11.45
C LYS A 824 50.40 -14.45 10.42
N SER A 825 49.74 -15.58 10.76
CA SER A 825 48.81 -16.30 9.88
C SER A 825 47.34 -15.91 10.06
N LYS A 826 46.99 -15.16 11.12
CA LYS A 826 45.63 -14.69 11.41
C LYS A 826 45.23 -13.48 10.53
N LYS A 827 45.18 -13.72 9.22
CA LYS A 827 44.86 -12.72 8.21
C LYS A 827 43.76 -13.21 7.28
N THR A 828 42.86 -12.32 6.88
CA THR A 828 41.86 -12.60 5.85
C THR A 828 42.12 -11.71 4.60
N PRO A 829 42.05 -12.26 3.36
CA PRO A 829 41.89 -13.69 3.06
C PRO A 829 43.11 -14.55 3.45
N PHE A 830 42.88 -15.85 3.64
CA PHE A 830 43.93 -16.86 3.78
C PHE A 830 43.75 -17.98 2.74
N THR A 831 44.83 -18.70 2.42
CA THR A 831 44.76 -19.91 1.62
C THR A 831 44.94 -21.14 2.50
N ARG A 832 44.53 -22.32 2.02
CA ARG A 832 44.79 -23.59 2.72
C ARG A 832 46.29 -23.84 2.96
N ARG A 833 47.17 -23.32 2.09
CA ARG A 833 48.63 -23.43 2.27
C ARG A 833 49.14 -22.60 3.44
N ASN A 834 48.47 -21.48 3.75
CA ASN A 834 48.83 -20.57 4.84
C ASN A 834 48.37 -21.09 6.22
N ILE A 835 47.32 -21.91 6.28
CA ILE A 835 46.78 -22.51 7.50
C ILE A 835 46.68 -24.03 7.32
N LYS A 836 47.81 -24.73 7.45
CA LYS A 836 47.90 -26.19 7.22
C LYS A 836 47.10 -27.02 8.24
N GLN A 837 46.77 -26.43 9.38
CA GLN A 837 46.05 -27.06 10.48
C GLN A 837 44.54 -27.29 10.17
N LEU A 838 44.00 -26.63 9.14
CA LEU A 838 42.61 -26.83 8.72
C LEU A 838 42.50 -27.94 7.67
N SER A 839 41.85 -29.04 8.03
CA SER A 839 41.48 -30.11 7.09
C SER A 839 40.38 -29.64 6.13
N LEU A 840 40.18 -30.37 5.03
CA LEU A 840 39.08 -30.09 4.08
C LEU A 840 37.71 -30.21 4.75
N GLU A 841 37.56 -31.15 5.68
CA GLU A 841 36.33 -31.34 6.46
C GLU A 841 36.06 -30.12 7.35
N LYS A 842 37.07 -29.62 8.08
CA LYS A 842 36.92 -28.42 8.91
C LYS A 842 36.59 -27.18 8.08
N LEU A 843 37.20 -27.03 6.89
CA LEU A 843 36.87 -25.94 5.96
C LEU A 843 35.42 -26.04 5.48
N LYS A 844 34.96 -27.24 5.13
CA LYS A 844 33.58 -27.47 4.73
C LYS A 844 32.60 -27.13 5.86
N ILE A 845 32.89 -27.53 7.10
CA ILE A 845 32.07 -27.18 8.27
C ILE A 845 31.99 -25.66 8.44
N LEU A 846 33.10 -24.92 8.28
CA LEU A 846 33.09 -23.46 8.37
C LEU A 846 32.31 -22.80 7.22
N GLU A 847 32.35 -23.36 6.01
CA GLU A 847 31.56 -22.89 4.86
C GLU A 847 30.07 -23.17 5.07
N ASP A 848 29.71 -24.39 5.49
CA ASP A 848 28.32 -24.80 5.74
C ASP A 848 27.66 -23.96 6.84
N ASN A 849 28.46 -23.50 7.82
CA ASN A 849 28.02 -22.59 8.89
C ASN A 849 28.17 -21.10 8.56
N GLY A 850 28.53 -20.74 7.32
CA GLY A 850 28.61 -19.35 6.86
C GLY A 850 29.74 -18.52 7.48
N VAL A 851 30.68 -19.15 8.19
CA VAL A 851 31.82 -18.47 8.83
C VAL A 851 32.81 -17.99 7.77
N ILE A 852 33.02 -18.79 6.73
CA ILE A 852 33.94 -18.48 5.63
C ILE A 852 33.28 -18.61 4.26
N ILE A 853 33.83 -17.90 3.28
CA ILE A 853 33.49 -18.06 1.85
C ILE A 853 34.77 -18.17 1.02
N ARG A 854 34.79 -19.11 0.08
CA ARG A 854 35.91 -19.31 -0.84
C ARG A 854 35.79 -18.47 -2.11
N GLU A 855 36.79 -17.68 -2.47
CA GLU A 855 36.93 -16.97 -3.75
C GLU A 855 38.24 -17.43 -4.44
N GLY A 856 38.13 -18.26 -5.49
CA GLY A 856 39.29 -18.92 -6.08
C GLY A 856 39.97 -19.85 -5.07
N ASP A 857 41.23 -19.56 -4.72
CA ASP A 857 41.99 -20.30 -3.68
C ASP A 857 42.02 -19.60 -2.31
N ASN A 858 41.35 -18.45 -2.20
CA ASN A 858 41.31 -17.63 -1.00
C ASN A 858 40.03 -17.89 -0.20
N TYR A 859 40.17 -18.03 1.11
CA TYR A 859 39.08 -18.09 2.07
C TYR A 859 38.97 -16.77 2.81
N HIS A 860 37.78 -16.19 2.80
CA HIS A 860 37.43 -14.97 3.52
C HIS A 860 36.62 -15.32 4.76
N ILE A 861 36.78 -14.57 5.85
CA ILE A 861 36.00 -14.73 7.09
C ILE A 861 34.93 -13.63 7.11
N ALA A 862 33.72 -13.94 7.55
CA ALA A 862 32.66 -12.94 7.66
C ALA A 862 32.98 -11.95 8.79
N GLU A 863 32.60 -10.69 8.62
CA GLU A 863 32.99 -9.60 9.54
C GLU A 863 32.58 -9.90 11.00
N ILE A 864 31.38 -10.47 11.20
CA ILE A 864 30.87 -10.86 12.52
C ILE A 864 31.71 -11.93 13.24
N PHE A 865 32.60 -12.66 12.57
CA PHE A 865 33.50 -13.64 13.21
C PHE A 865 34.95 -13.15 13.30
N LEU A 866 35.28 -12.07 12.61
CA LEU A 866 36.66 -11.68 12.34
C LEU A 866 37.45 -11.36 13.61
N SER A 867 36.91 -10.42 14.41
CA SER A 867 37.57 -9.96 15.64
C SER A 867 37.55 -11.05 16.72
N GLY A 868 36.46 -11.82 16.82
CA GLY A 868 36.30 -12.89 17.80
C GLY A 868 37.24 -14.08 17.59
N LEU A 869 37.80 -14.25 16.38
CA LEU A 869 38.83 -15.24 16.05
C LEU A 869 40.26 -14.66 16.06
N ASP A 870 40.42 -13.39 16.43
CA ASP A 870 41.65 -12.58 16.33
C ASP A 870 42.23 -12.46 14.91
N PHE A 871 41.39 -12.52 13.88
CA PHE A 871 41.83 -12.31 12.50
C PHE A 871 41.82 -10.82 12.14
N THR A 872 42.72 -10.44 11.23
CA THR A 872 42.82 -9.08 10.70
C THR A 872 42.66 -9.06 9.19
N GLN A 873 42.06 -8.01 8.65
CA GLN A 873 41.91 -7.87 7.21
C GLN A 873 43.19 -7.31 6.58
N LEU A 874 43.72 -8.00 5.57
CA LEU A 874 44.88 -7.54 4.79
C LEU A 874 44.50 -6.26 4.04
N SER A 875 45.33 -5.22 4.18
CA SER A 875 45.10 -3.87 3.65
C SER A 875 44.82 -3.87 2.15
N GLY A 876 43.66 -3.32 1.80
CA GLY A 876 43.07 -3.31 0.47
C GLY A 876 41.58 -3.48 0.70
N ARG A 877 40.80 -2.39 0.54
CA ARG A 877 39.36 -2.32 0.84
C ARG A 877 38.55 -3.26 -0.08
N THR A 878 38.72 -4.56 0.03
CA THR A 878 37.76 -5.54 -0.50
C THR A 878 36.55 -5.44 0.41
N LYS A 879 35.68 -4.49 0.03
CA LYS A 879 34.58 -3.98 0.85
C LYS A 879 33.75 -5.17 1.33
N ILE A 880 33.45 -5.29 2.63
CA ILE A 880 32.51 -6.27 3.21
C ILE A 880 31.28 -6.49 2.30
N MET A 881 30.77 -5.40 1.72
CA MET A 881 29.68 -5.37 0.74
C MET A 881 29.91 -6.15 -0.59
N TYR A 882 31.15 -6.34 -1.01
CA TYR A 882 31.52 -7.18 -2.16
C TYR A 882 31.43 -8.65 -1.81
N LEU A 883 32.02 -9.07 -0.69
CA LEU A 883 31.98 -10.46 -0.23
C LEU A 883 30.54 -10.90 0.09
N GLN A 884 29.74 -10.02 0.70
CA GLN A 884 28.31 -10.28 0.90
C GLN A 884 27.52 -10.34 -0.42
N ARG A 885 27.91 -9.58 -1.45
CA ARG A 885 27.32 -9.71 -2.79
C ARG A 885 27.70 -11.04 -3.45
N LEU A 886 28.95 -11.49 -3.28
CA LEU A 886 29.39 -12.79 -3.76
C LEU A 886 28.59 -13.92 -3.10
N ALA A 887 28.41 -13.87 -1.78
CA ALA A 887 27.57 -14.81 -1.04
C ALA A 887 26.14 -14.87 -1.60
N ARG A 888 25.50 -13.69 -1.81
CA ARG A 888 24.16 -13.61 -2.44
C ARG A 888 24.09 -14.22 -3.81
N SER A 889 25.09 -13.98 -4.66
CA SER A 889 25.12 -14.54 -6.01
C SER A 889 25.22 -16.07 -6.04
N ARG A 890 25.78 -16.68 -4.99
CA ARG A 890 25.83 -18.15 -4.83
C ARG A 890 24.54 -18.72 -4.27
N ALA A 891 23.96 -18.03 -3.29
CA ALA A 891 22.68 -18.44 -2.71
C ALA A 891 21.53 -18.45 -3.75
N GLY A 892 21.54 -17.51 -4.71
CA GLY A 892 20.53 -17.45 -5.79
C GLY A 892 20.71 -18.48 -6.92
N ARG A 893 21.74 -19.34 -6.87
CA ARG A 893 21.99 -20.42 -7.84
C ARG A 893 21.63 -21.81 -7.31
N ASN A 894 21.16 -21.90 -6.07
CA ASN A 894 20.80 -23.15 -5.39
C ASN A 894 19.30 -23.24 -5.12
#